data_AF-A0AAV5ZUU0-F1
#
_entry.id   AF-A0AAV5ZUU0-F1
#
_cell.length_a   1.000
_cell.length_b   1.000
_cell.length_c   1.000
_cell.angle_alpha   90.00
_cell.angle_beta   90.00
_cell.angle_gamma   90.00
#
_symmetry.space_group_name_H-M   'P 1'
#
loop_
_entity.id
_entity.type
_entity.pdbx_description
1 polymer ?
#
loop_
_entity_poly.entity_id
_entity_poly.type
_entity_poly.pdbx_seq_one_letter_code
_entity_poly.pdbx_strand_id
1 'polypeptide(L)'
;MNFLSPFALLLATLSIPLLLLYFLKVRRRQMRVSSLLLWEAALRDREASTFFQRLQRDPLLILQILALLALTVALARPAVNVMGQGSKRVAIVMDSSASMKATDISPSRFVHAQRAALGLLGRLGEGAEVMVIEAGVQPRVLVPFTREHDRVASALRSMEAHDLPNRLAEGLRTTRALVGSDPRAEIHVFTDGAHPDAVKTQGDDVRVRWIGVGRRSHNVGITNLAVRRNYFGNYNSQAFFSVGNFSDERQSFSLRLTLDDEVLTERTLALDPQVRRAIVVPFSEQRGGVLRLRLDVSDDLAADNVAYAVIPPPRTISVLLVSPGNLFLEKVLHTDPQVKLEVRKPDAYQGGMEGFDVVVVDSVSPPKLGNGRFVLVNTVPADVPLEVLGRLDNPTIMDWDRSHPIMRQIDFAKVTIEDALRVRPLAAGKTLVEAVGGPLIYALEERDRKAVFFGFDLFRTDFPLRVAFPLILSKGLRWLHPAGLDQASLQLQAGQPILLPVEHGVTAATVRTPSGRSVRAQVNRGMASFTDTDEVGVYSVVTSRGETRVAVNLMNADESDLTPLPLPAYVEGPRPESPPVLIQRELWPFFVALALLLFALEGFLYWRRQTGGRLGLPRGLGDRWALGLRCALLAVLLLALTKPTIPRWADRLNVTFLLDMSDSVSLAARESAYRFAAQSVSAMQPGDQAGLVVFGEDAVVDQPLRPTTKIERPQAQVAGRGTNLAQALQLGLATAPPGEANRFVLLTDGRQNAGNALAVAQAAKDAGADIYYVPAPLTFPQEVVVESMVLPQEVKFGEPFQAKVVAWSQAETQGRLSLYRNAEFLGSQVVRLSPGKNVFTYRQSLEQSGIHVYQAALDVDGDTIEENNRALGTLVVRGRPQVLLAEKDRSQAQALAAALRSQHVDVTVVEADKIPKDMAGLQKYDGLILSNVSSLKMTKKQMENIRDYVREQGGGLIMLGGEESFGLGGYYRTPIEEALPVTMEVKQKLEIPSLAVVLSIDRSGSMAMTTGDEKVTKLDIAKEAS
;
A
#
# COMPACT_ATOMS: atom_id res chain seq x y z
N MET A 1 33.79 32.78 35.81
CA MET A 1 32.63 32.27 36.56
C MET A 1 31.52 33.28 36.35
N ASN A 2 30.44 32.89 35.69
CA ASN A 2 29.34 33.79 35.32
C ASN A 2 28.10 33.43 36.14
N PHE A 3 27.29 34.40 36.51
CA PHE A 3 25.99 34.17 37.14
C PHE A 3 24.91 34.15 36.06
N LEU A 4 24.15 33.07 35.95
CA LEU A 4 23.06 32.98 34.95
C LEU A 4 21.85 33.82 35.35
N SER A 5 21.72 34.12 36.65
CA SER A 5 20.61 34.90 37.22
C SER A 5 21.14 35.92 38.24
N PRO A 6 21.94 36.92 37.80
CA PRO A 6 22.65 37.83 38.72
C PRO A 6 21.69 38.63 39.63
N PHE A 7 20.47 38.92 39.16
CA PHE A 7 19.44 39.62 39.94
C PHE A 7 19.03 38.89 41.22
N ALA A 8 19.21 37.56 41.30
CA ALA A 8 18.89 36.80 42.50
C ALA A 8 19.77 37.17 43.70
N LEU A 9 20.94 37.78 43.49
CA LEU A 9 21.79 38.28 44.58
C LEU A 9 21.12 39.39 45.38
N LEU A 10 20.14 40.11 44.81
CA LEU A 10 19.35 41.11 45.55
C LEU A 10 18.58 40.50 46.72
N LEU A 11 18.25 39.20 46.67
CA LEU A 11 17.60 38.50 47.77
C LEU A 11 18.48 38.39 49.02
N ALA A 12 19.80 38.63 48.93
CA ALA A 12 20.67 38.73 50.11
C ALA A 12 20.25 39.88 51.05
N THR A 13 19.53 40.89 50.54
CA THR A 13 18.96 41.98 51.36
C THR A 13 17.92 41.49 52.37
N LEU A 14 17.34 40.29 52.21
CA LEU A 14 16.46 39.65 53.19
C LEU A 14 17.16 39.35 54.52
N SER A 15 18.50 39.37 54.57
CA SER A 15 19.26 39.28 55.83
C SER A 15 19.03 40.50 56.73
N ILE A 16 18.72 41.68 56.16
CA ILE A 16 18.50 42.94 56.88
C ILE A 16 17.24 42.87 57.76
N PRO A 17 16.04 42.53 57.25
CA PRO A 17 14.85 42.37 58.09
C PRO A 17 15.00 41.21 59.10
N LEU A 18 15.75 40.15 58.77
CA LEU A 18 16.05 39.06 59.70
C LEU A 18 16.85 39.56 60.92
N LEU A 19 17.89 40.37 60.68
CA LEU A 19 18.64 41.05 61.72
C LEU A 19 17.75 42.00 62.52
N LEU A 20 16.90 42.80 61.85
CA LEU A 20 15.98 43.74 62.48
C LEU A 20 14.97 43.05 63.41
N LEU A 21 14.41 41.92 63.00
CA LEU A 21 13.51 41.10 63.81
C LEU A 21 14.21 40.46 65.01
N TYR A 22 15.49 40.10 64.88
CA TYR A 22 16.30 39.63 66.00
C TYR A 22 16.48 40.73 67.05
N PHE A 23 16.76 41.97 66.61
CA PHE A 23 16.91 43.12 67.50
C PHE A 23 15.61 43.55 68.18
N LEU A 24 14.46 43.41 67.52
CA LEU A 24 13.14 43.73 68.09
C LEU A 24 12.70 42.75 69.18
N LYS A 25 13.32 41.58 69.31
CA LYS A 25 12.93 40.53 70.26
C LYS A 25 13.58 40.71 71.64
N VAL A 26 13.53 41.91 72.23
CA VAL A 26 13.90 42.12 73.64
C VAL A 26 12.70 41.76 74.52
N ARG A 27 12.58 40.50 74.93
CA ARG A 27 11.61 40.13 75.98
C ARG A 27 12.16 40.51 77.35
N ARG A 28 11.68 41.63 77.91
CA ARG A 28 11.90 41.97 79.32
C ARG A 28 10.85 41.22 80.16
N ARG A 29 11.31 40.35 81.08
CA ARG A 29 10.42 39.80 82.11
C ARG A 29 10.21 40.88 83.17
N GLN A 30 8.99 41.37 83.31
CA GLN A 30 8.62 42.18 84.47
C GLN A 30 8.53 41.26 85.68
N MET A 31 9.42 41.45 86.64
CA MET A 31 9.34 40.81 87.96
C MET A 31 9.00 41.90 88.98
N ARG A 32 7.93 41.66 89.74
CA ARG A 32 7.53 42.56 90.83
C ARG A 32 8.46 42.28 92.01
N VAL A 33 9.30 43.25 92.36
CA VAL A 33 10.20 43.18 93.50
C VAL A 33 9.73 44.14 94.59
N SER A 34 9.98 43.78 95.84
CA SER A 34 9.41 44.43 97.02
C SER A 34 10.02 45.80 97.34
N SER A 35 11.19 46.15 96.76
CA SER A 35 11.85 47.46 96.90
C SER A 35 12.75 47.75 95.71
N LEU A 36 12.74 49.00 95.21
CA LEU A 36 13.61 49.49 94.14
C LEU A 36 14.97 50.00 94.64
N LEU A 37 15.14 50.18 95.95
CA LEU A 37 16.31 50.82 96.55
C LEU A 37 17.61 50.01 96.38
N LEU A 38 17.50 48.68 96.29
CA LEU A 38 18.62 47.77 95.97
C LEU A 38 18.95 47.70 94.46
N TRP A 39 18.06 48.19 93.61
CA TRP A 39 18.23 48.17 92.15
C TRP A 39 18.74 49.51 91.58
N GLU A 40 18.71 50.60 92.36
CA GLU A 40 19.38 51.87 91.99
C GLU A 40 20.90 51.70 91.87
N ALA A 41 21.51 50.83 92.67
CA ALA A 41 22.93 50.47 92.54
C ALA A 41 23.22 49.59 91.31
N ALA A 42 22.27 48.75 90.89
CA ALA A 42 22.41 47.87 89.71
C ALA A 42 22.08 48.57 88.38
N LEU A 43 21.40 49.73 88.43
CA LEU A 43 21.06 50.52 87.24
C LEU A 43 22.23 51.40 86.74
N ARG A 44 23.35 51.46 87.48
CA ARG A 44 24.59 52.15 87.08
C ARG A 44 25.54 51.32 86.20
N ASP A 45 25.27 50.04 85.98
CA ASP A 45 25.99 49.20 84.99
C ASP A 45 25.40 49.33 83.57
N ARG A 46 24.97 50.56 83.24
CA ARG A 46 24.31 50.89 81.98
C ARG A 46 25.25 51.67 81.05
N GLU A 47 26.50 51.22 80.97
CA GLU A 47 27.40 51.63 79.91
C GLU A 47 27.83 50.43 79.09
N ALA A 48 27.67 50.61 77.77
CA ALA A 48 28.21 49.76 76.72
C ALA A 48 27.86 48.26 76.83
N SER A 49 26.58 47.91 76.66
CA SER A 49 26.29 46.64 76.01
C SER A 49 26.76 46.77 74.57
N THR A 50 28.00 46.34 74.34
CA THR A 50 28.66 46.09 73.06
C THR A 50 27.66 45.49 72.07
N PHE A 51 27.06 46.41 71.31
CA PHE A 51 26.04 46.18 70.30
C PHE A 51 26.42 45.04 69.34
N PHE A 52 27.73 44.88 69.09
CA PHE A 52 28.32 43.82 68.27
C PHE A 52 28.67 42.51 68.99
N GLN A 53 28.93 42.48 70.31
CA GLN A 53 29.30 41.23 71.00
C GLN A 53 28.10 40.29 71.22
N ARG A 54 26.87 40.83 71.27
CA ARG A 54 25.66 39.99 71.34
C ARG A 54 25.33 39.32 70.00
N LEU A 55 25.61 40.00 68.88
CA LEU A 55 25.44 39.41 67.54
C LEU A 55 26.36 38.19 67.32
N GLN A 56 27.55 38.20 67.92
CA GLN A 56 28.51 37.08 67.87
C GLN A 56 28.14 35.87 68.76
N ARG A 57 27.20 36.01 69.69
CA ARG A 57 26.93 34.98 70.72
C ARG A 57 25.69 34.13 70.46
N ASP A 58 24.92 34.39 69.39
CA ASP A 58 23.80 33.53 69.00
C ASP A 58 24.14 32.69 67.77
N PRO A 59 24.63 31.45 67.95
CA PRO A 59 25.08 30.61 66.83
C PRO A 59 23.94 30.31 65.84
N LEU A 60 22.68 30.39 66.28
CA LEU A 60 21.52 30.18 65.42
C LEU A 60 21.33 31.28 64.38
N LEU A 61 21.53 32.54 64.76
CA LEU A 61 21.38 33.67 63.85
C LEU A 61 22.47 33.65 62.77
N ILE A 62 23.70 33.31 63.16
CA ILE A 62 24.84 33.17 62.23
C ILE A 62 24.55 32.06 61.21
N LEU A 63 24.04 30.91 61.65
CA LEU A 63 23.67 29.82 60.76
C LEU A 63 22.52 30.19 59.80
N GLN A 64 21.52 30.94 60.25
CA GLN A 64 20.42 31.42 59.38
C GLN A 64 20.92 32.39 58.30
N ILE A 65 21.81 33.31 58.65
CA ILE A 65 22.40 34.25 57.69
C ILE A 65 23.27 33.51 56.67
N LEU A 66 24.08 32.55 57.11
CA LEU A 66 24.89 31.72 56.21
C LEU A 66 24.03 30.85 55.28
N ALA A 67 22.94 30.27 55.79
CA ALA A 67 22.02 29.47 55.00
C ALA A 67 21.30 30.32 53.94
N LEU A 68 20.84 31.53 54.31
CA LEU A 68 20.25 32.49 53.38
C LEU A 68 21.25 32.91 52.30
N LEU A 69 22.49 33.20 52.68
CA LEU A 69 23.53 33.61 51.75
C LEU A 69 23.86 32.47 50.77
N ALA A 70 24.00 31.23 51.25
CA ALA A 70 24.15 30.05 50.40
C ALA A 70 22.98 29.88 49.42
N LEU A 71 21.73 30.09 49.86
CA LEU A 71 20.54 30.07 49.02
C LEU A 71 20.53 31.16 47.95
N THR A 72 20.93 32.38 48.30
CA THR A 72 21.01 33.50 47.34
C THR A 72 22.06 33.26 46.28
N VAL A 73 23.20 32.68 46.67
CA VAL A 73 24.24 32.25 45.72
C VAL A 73 23.73 31.08 44.86
N ALA A 74 22.99 30.13 45.41
CA ALA A 74 22.37 29.07 44.62
C ALA A 74 21.39 29.62 43.58
N LEU A 75 20.51 30.55 43.98
CA LEU A 75 19.54 31.21 43.11
C LEU A 75 20.21 32.10 42.05
N ALA A 76 21.41 32.62 42.31
CA ALA A 76 22.21 33.35 41.34
C ALA A 76 22.82 32.44 40.25
N ARG A 77 22.71 31.11 40.41
CA ARG A 77 23.18 30.08 39.47
C ARG A 77 24.60 30.36 38.96
N PRO A 78 25.61 30.35 39.86
CA PRO A 78 27.01 30.46 39.47
C PRO A 78 27.36 29.30 38.53
N ALA A 79 27.79 29.65 37.33
CA ALA A 79 28.24 28.74 36.30
C ALA A 79 29.74 28.93 36.06
N VAL A 80 30.46 27.83 36.04
CA VAL A 80 31.85 27.79 35.56
C VAL A 80 31.86 27.28 34.14
N ASN A 81 32.57 28.00 33.28
CA ASN A 81 32.85 27.55 31.93
C ASN A 81 33.98 26.54 32.02
N VAL A 82 33.67 25.27 31.78
CA VAL A 82 34.66 24.20 31.73
C VAL A 82 34.88 23.86 30.27
N MET A 83 36.14 23.78 29.83
CA MET A 83 36.47 23.20 28.53
C MET A 83 36.10 21.72 28.59
N GLY A 84 35.03 21.36 27.89
CA GLY A 84 34.59 19.99 27.74
C GLY A 84 34.62 19.61 26.26
N GLN A 85 34.82 18.33 25.98
CA GLN A 85 34.41 17.80 24.69
C GLN A 85 32.90 18.00 24.61
N GLY A 86 32.43 18.74 23.60
CA GLY A 86 31.00 18.96 23.38
C GLY A 86 30.24 17.63 23.45
N SER A 87 29.00 17.66 23.95
CA SER A 87 28.16 16.47 24.09
C SER A 87 28.12 15.67 22.79
N LYS A 88 28.66 14.44 22.81
CA LYS A 88 28.50 13.50 21.70
C LYS A 88 27.03 13.39 21.33
N ARG A 89 26.74 13.38 20.03
CA ARG A 89 25.39 13.12 19.50
C ARG A 89 25.32 11.69 19.04
N VAL A 90 24.35 10.94 19.53
CA VAL A 90 24.21 9.52 19.22
C VAL A 90 22.80 9.27 18.70
N ALA A 91 22.70 8.80 17.46
CA ALA A 91 21.43 8.32 16.90
C ALA A 91 21.41 6.80 17.01
N ILE A 92 20.43 6.25 17.72
CA ILE A 92 20.18 4.82 17.84
C ILE A 92 19.09 4.45 16.83
N VAL A 93 19.41 3.60 15.87
CA VAL A 93 18.48 3.05 14.89
C VAL A 93 18.22 1.60 15.26
N MET A 94 16.97 1.29 15.58
CA MET A 94 16.52 -0.05 15.97
C MET A 94 15.74 -0.68 14.82
N ASP A 95 16.20 -1.82 14.33
CA ASP A 95 15.43 -2.66 13.41
C ASP A 95 14.28 -3.35 14.15
N SER A 96 13.05 -3.18 13.67
CA SER A 96 11.82 -3.71 14.27
C SER A 96 11.11 -4.71 13.35
N SER A 97 11.84 -5.28 12.38
CA SER A 97 11.34 -6.25 11.40
C SER A 97 10.91 -7.59 12.01
N ALA A 98 10.25 -8.41 11.20
CA ALA A 98 9.82 -9.75 11.59
C ALA A 98 11.01 -10.65 11.94
N SER A 99 12.12 -10.57 11.21
CA SER A 99 13.33 -11.36 11.49
C SER A 99 13.93 -11.08 12.88
N MET A 100 13.71 -9.87 13.43
CA MET A 100 14.12 -9.52 14.79
C MET A 100 13.28 -10.22 15.88
N LYS A 101 12.14 -10.83 15.53
CA LYS A 101 11.38 -11.72 16.44
C LYS A 101 11.99 -13.11 16.56
N ALA A 102 12.99 -13.46 15.75
CA ALA A 102 13.60 -14.77 15.78
C ALA A 102 14.17 -15.13 17.16
N THR A 103 14.06 -16.40 17.53
CA THR A 103 14.41 -16.95 18.85
C THR A 103 15.75 -17.68 18.89
N ASP A 104 16.57 -17.56 17.84
CA ASP A 104 17.94 -18.09 17.81
C ASP A 104 18.82 -17.54 18.95
N ILE A 105 18.44 -16.36 19.48
CA ILE A 105 18.93 -15.79 20.74
C ILE A 105 17.74 -15.59 21.69
N SER A 106 17.80 -16.18 22.89
CA SER A 106 16.72 -16.06 23.87
C SER A 106 16.70 -14.69 24.58
N PRO A 107 15.52 -14.06 24.77
CA PRO A 107 14.20 -14.50 24.32
C PRO A 107 13.91 -14.21 22.84
N SER A 108 14.47 -13.13 22.26
CA SER A 108 14.47 -12.86 20.82
C SER A 108 15.66 -11.97 20.42
N ARG A 109 15.99 -11.91 19.12
CA ARG A 109 17.00 -10.98 18.57
C ARG A 109 16.70 -9.52 18.97
N PHE A 110 15.45 -9.09 18.89
CA PHE A 110 15.03 -7.73 19.25
C PHE A 110 15.31 -7.39 20.71
N VAL A 111 14.99 -8.29 21.64
CA VAL A 111 15.27 -8.05 23.07
C VAL A 111 16.78 -8.01 23.33
N HIS A 112 17.57 -8.78 22.59
CA HIS A 112 19.03 -8.70 22.66
C HIS A 112 19.55 -7.35 22.14
N ALA A 113 19.03 -6.87 21.00
CA ALA A 113 19.32 -5.54 20.45
C ALA A 113 18.96 -4.42 21.45
N GLN A 114 17.77 -4.50 22.06
CA GLN A 114 17.28 -3.56 23.06
C GLN A 114 18.21 -3.49 24.28
N ARG A 115 18.66 -4.65 24.79
CA ARG A 115 19.65 -4.72 25.88
C ARG A 115 20.99 -4.10 25.48
N ALA A 116 21.45 -4.34 24.25
CA ALA A 116 22.70 -3.77 23.75
C ALA A 116 22.61 -2.23 23.60
N ALA A 117 21.48 -1.71 23.11
CA ALA A 117 21.20 -0.28 23.03
C ALA A 117 21.13 0.39 24.41
N LEU A 118 20.47 -0.24 25.39
CA LEU A 118 20.47 0.23 26.78
C LEU A 118 21.88 0.19 27.40
N GLY A 119 22.68 -0.83 27.07
CA GLY A 119 24.08 -0.93 27.48
C GLY A 119 24.96 0.16 26.87
N LEU A 120 24.70 0.55 25.62
CA LEU A 120 25.35 1.70 24.97
C LEU A 120 24.98 3.00 25.69
N LEU A 121 23.68 3.22 25.96
CA LEU A 121 23.19 4.40 26.66
C LEU A 121 23.86 4.57 28.03
N GLY A 122 24.01 3.49 28.80
CA GLY A 122 24.68 3.51 30.11
C GLY A 122 26.19 3.83 30.07
N ARG A 123 26.84 3.76 28.90
CA ARG A 123 28.25 4.14 28.70
C ARG A 123 28.42 5.59 28.25
N LEU A 124 27.36 6.26 27.82
CA LEU A 124 27.40 7.65 27.39
C LEU A 124 27.46 8.57 28.61
N GLY A 125 28.26 9.65 28.54
CA GLY A 125 28.31 10.65 29.62
C GLY A 125 27.02 11.45 29.72
N GLU A 126 26.71 12.00 30.90
CA GLU A 126 25.47 12.77 31.19
C GLU A 126 25.22 13.96 30.24
N GLY A 127 26.24 14.44 29.53
CA GLY A 127 26.09 15.50 28.54
C GLY A 127 25.55 15.02 27.18
N ALA A 128 25.67 13.74 26.83
CA ALA A 128 25.41 13.22 25.49
C ALA A 128 23.93 13.37 25.07
N GLU A 129 23.71 13.81 23.83
CA GLU A 129 22.37 13.94 23.24
C GLU A 129 22.07 12.67 22.45
N VAL A 130 20.96 12.00 22.77
CA VAL A 130 20.57 10.73 22.15
C VAL A 130 19.23 10.87 21.46
N MET A 131 19.14 10.31 20.25
CA MET A 131 17.92 10.18 19.45
C MET A 131 17.65 8.69 19.22
N VAL A 132 16.38 8.29 19.20
CA VAL A 132 15.96 6.90 18.91
C VAL A 132 15.03 6.88 17.72
N ILE A 133 15.37 6.05 16.74
CA ILE A 133 14.60 5.83 15.52
C ILE A 133 14.26 4.35 15.42
N GLU A 134 12.99 4.08 15.17
CA GLU A 134 12.47 2.77 14.82
C GLU A 134 12.46 2.61 13.30
N ALA A 135 13.15 1.60 12.80
CA ALA A 135 13.22 1.25 11.39
C ALA A 135 12.17 0.18 11.04
N GLY A 136 10.89 0.55 11.10
CA GLY A 136 9.78 -0.24 10.58
C GLY A 136 9.41 0.15 9.15
N VAL A 137 8.25 -0.32 8.65
CA VAL A 137 7.75 0.01 7.29
C VAL A 137 7.62 1.51 7.04
N GLN A 138 7.37 2.29 8.10
CA GLN A 138 7.56 3.72 8.10
C GLN A 138 8.53 4.06 9.23
N PRO A 139 9.71 4.66 8.93
CA PRO A 139 10.63 5.08 9.98
C PRO A 139 9.98 6.08 10.92
N ARG A 140 10.08 5.83 12.23
CA ARG A 140 9.50 6.71 13.26
C ARG A 140 10.57 7.21 14.21
N VAL A 141 10.61 8.53 14.41
CA VAL A 141 11.45 9.15 15.45
C VAL A 141 10.71 9.06 16.78
N LEU A 142 11.03 8.06 17.58
CA LEU A 142 10.37 7.84 18.88
C LEU A 142 10.79 8.89 19.91
N VAL A 143 12.08 9.26 19.90
CA VAL A 143 12.63 10.28 20.79
C VAL A 143 13.59 11.17 19.99
N PRO A 144 13.32 12.47 19.84
CA PRO A 144 14.28 13.40 19.23
C PRO A 144 15.51 13.59 20.13
N PHE A 145 16.57 14.24 19.62
CA PHE A 145 17.79 14.48 20.40
C PHE A 145 17.49 15.09 21.77
N THR A 146 17.78 14.33 22.83
CA THR A 146 17.58 14.75 24.21
C THR A 146 18.74 14.32 25.09
N ARG A 147 18.96 15.05 26.19
CA ARG A 147 19.89 14.68 27.26
C ARG A 147 19.21 13.89 28.38
N GLU A 148 17.88 13.74 28.32
CA GLU A 148 17.10 12.96 29.27
C GLU A 148 17.21 11.47 28.95
N HIS A 149 18.30 10.84 29.41
CA HIS A 149 18.55 9.41 29.15
C HIS A 149 17.46 8.50 29.69
N ASP A 150 16.74 8.89 30.75
CA ASP A 150 15.60 8.12 31.27
C ASP A 150 14.43 8.04 30.28
N ARG A 151 14.19 9.12 29.52
CA ARG A 151 13.16 9.16 28.48
C ARG A 151 13.54 8.24 27.32
N VAL A 152 14.82 8.27 26.93
CA VAL A 152 15.39 7.38 25.91
C VAL A 152 15.30 5.91 26.35
N ALA A 153 15.68 5.62 27.60
CA ALA A 153 15.61 4.27 28.16
C ALA A 153 14.18 3.75 28.25
N SER A 154 13.22 4.61 28.62
CA SER A 154 11.80 4.24 28.66
C SER A 154 11.25 3.95 27.27
N ALA A 155 11.60 4.78 26.28
CA ALA A 155 11.21 4.55 24.89
C ALA A 155 11.80 3.23 24.36
N LEU A 156 13.10 2.97 24.56
CA LEU A 156 13.74 1.73 24.14
C LEU A 156 13.05 0.51 24.77
N ARG A 157 12.67 0.57 26.05
CA ARG A 157 11.96 -0.53 26.75
C ARG A 157 10.55 -0.78 26.24
N SER A 158 9.86 0.24 25.72
CA SER A 158 8.50 0.11 25.19
C SER A 158 8.44 -0.36 23.74
N MET A 159 9.57 -0.43 23.03
CA MET A 159 9.60 -0.90 21.65
C MET A 159 9.37 -2.41 21.58
N GLU A 160 8.75 -2.85 20.50
CA GLU A 160 8.52 -4.25 20.16
C GLU A 160 8.86 -4.49 18.68
N ALA A 161 9.17 -5.73 18.31
CA ALA A 161 9.32 -6.10 16.91
C ALA A 161 7.96 -6.54 16.35
N HIS A 162 7.66 -6.13 15.12
CA HIS A 162 6.37 -6.34 14.46
C HIS A 162 6.49 -7.39 13.35
N ASP A 163 5.36 -7.90 12.83
CA ASP A 163 5.38 -8.85 11.72
C ASP A 163 5.55 -8.14 10.37
N LEU A 164 6.50 -7.22 10.30
CA LEU A 164 6.70 -6.29 9.20
C LEU A 164 7.96 -6.61 8.41
N PRO A 165 7.99 -6.35 7.10
CA PRO A 165 9.23 -6.36 6.34
C PRO A 165 10.15 -5.21 6.77
N ASN A 166 11.46 -5.46 6.74
CA ASN A 166 12.50 -4.51 7.07
C ASN A 166 12.56 -3.37 6.04
N ARG A 167 12.69 -2.13 6.53
CA ARG A 167 12.95 -0.92 5.73
C ARG A 167 14.12 -0.10 6.30
N LEU A 168 15.18 -0.78 6.74
CA LEU A 168 16.35 -0.16 7.37
C LEU A 168 17.00 0.95 6.53
N ALA A 169 17.02 0.80 5.20
CA ALA A 169 17.52 1.84 4.30
C ALA A 169 16.76 3.17 4.44
N GLU A 170 15.44 3.13 4.60
CA GLU A 170 14.60 4.32 4.83
C GLU A 170 14.85 4.91 6.22
N GLY A 171 14.99 4.06 7.24
CA GLY A 171 15.35 4.47 8.59
C GLY A 171 16.71 5.16 8.66
N LEU A 172 17.71 4.61 7.97
CA LEU A 172 19.06 5.18 7.90
C LEU A 172 19.09 6.48 7.11
N ARG A 173 18.36 6.58 5.98
CA ARG A 173 18.19 7.84 5.24
C ARG A 173 17.57 8.93 6.11
N THR A 174 16.49 8.60 6.83
CA THR A 174 15.84 9.51 7.78
C THR A 174 16.81 9.96 8.86
N THR A 175 17.57 9.02 9.43
CA THR A 175 18.57 9.30 10.47
C THR A 175 19.65 10.25 9.97
N ARG A 176 20.19 10.02 8.77
CA ARG A 176 21.21 10.89 8.15
C ARG A 176 20.68 12.29 7.87
N ALA A 177 19.44 12.41 7.40
CA ALA A 177 18.79 13.70 7.18
C ALA A 177 18.65 14.51 8.49
N LEU A 178 18.30 13.85 9.60
CA LEU A 178 18.16 14.48 10.91
C LEU A 178 19.49 14.81 11.58
N VAL A 179 20.51 13.97 11.37
CA VAL A 179 21.87 14.19 11.87
C VAL A 179 22.60 15.28 11.08
N GLY A 180 22.31 15.40 9.78
CA GLY A 180 22.94 16.35 8.87
C GLY A 180 24.46 16.15 8.75
N SER A 181 25.18 17.26 8.63
CA SER A 181 26.65 17.28 8.51
C SER A 181 27.38 17.43 9.85
N ASP A 182 26.73 17.20 11.01
CA ASP A 182 27.39 17.35 12.32
C ASP A 182 28.53 16.32 12.44
N PRO A 183 29.80 16.76 12.56
CA PRO A 183 30.95 15.84 12.64
C PRO A 183 31.03 15.10 13.97
N ARG A 184 30.20 15.47 14.97
CA ARG A 184 30.17 14.85 16.32
C ARG A 184 29.08 13.80 16.48
N ALA A 185 28.31 13.56 15.42
CA ALA A 185 27.21 12.61 15.45
C ALA A 185 27.65 11.21 15.04
N GLU A 186 27.34 10.23 15.89
CA GLU A 186 27.53 8.80 15.63
C GLU A 186 26.16 8.14 15.44
N ILE A 187 26.04 7.29 14.41
CA ILE A 187 24.82 6.53 14.14
C ILE A 187 25.08 5.08 14.52
N HIS A 188 24.33 4.53 15.47
CA HIS A 188 24.44 3.14 15.92
C HIS A 188 23.22 2.37 15.42
N VAL A 189 23.42 1.42 14.53
CA VAL A 189 22.36 0.65 13.88
C VAL A 189 22.35 -0.77 14.44
N PHE A 190 21.24 -1.18 15.05
CA PHE A 190 21.03 -2.52 15.58
C PHE A 190 20.11 -3.29 14.65
N THR A 191 20.64 -4.30 13.96
CA THR A 191 19.94 -5.10 12.94
C THR A 191 20.54 -6.51 12.89
N ASP A 192 19.83 -7.45 12.28
CA ASP A 192 20.37 -8.78 11.97
C ASP A 192 21.07 -8.86 10.60
N GLY A 193 21.03 -7.78 9.84
CA GLY A 193 21.78 -7.63 8.60
C GLY A 193 21.19 -8.40 7.42
N ALA A 194 19.97 -8.96 7.52
CA ALA A 194 19.32 -9.77 6.49
C ALA A 194 19.07 -9.04 5.14
N HIS A 195 19.52 -7.80 4.96
CA HIS A 195 19.30 -7.01 3.74
C HIS A 195 20.56 -6.34 3.16
N PRO A 196 21.09 -6.85 2.03
CA PRO A 196 22.35 -6.37 1.45
C PRO A 196 22.27 -4.99 0.81
N ASP A 197 21.11 -4.49 0.36
CA ASP A 197 21.03 -3.21 -0.37
C ASP A 197 21.23 -2.00 0.55
N ALA A 198 20.69 -2.03 1.77
CA ALA A 198 20.93 -1.00 2.79
C ALA A 198 22.41 -0.93 3.20
N VAL A 199 23.09 -2.09 3.19
CA VAL A 199 24.49 -2.24 3.55
C VAL A 199 25.42 -1.84 2.39
N LYS A 200 25.09 -2.21 1.14
CA LYS A 200 25.89 -1.97 -0.07
C LYS A 200 25.81 -0.53 -0.59
N THR A 201 24.62 0.07 -0.62
CA THR A 201 24.44 1.43 -1.19
C THR A 201 24.93 2.55 -0.27
N GLN A 202 25.19 2.25 1.01
CA GLN A 202 25.40 3.28 2.04
C GLN A 202 26.60 3.00 2.95
N GLY A 203 27.41 1.98 2.67
CA GLY A 203 28.55 1.53 3.49
C GLY A 203 29.71 2.52 3.66
N ASP A 204 29.72 3.65 2.94
CA ASP A 204 30.84 4.60 2.91
C ASP A 204 30.76 5.74 3.95
N ASP A 205 29.68 5.87 4.72
CA ASP A 205 29.60 6.89 5.78
C ASP A 205 30.29 6.38 7.05
N VAL A 206 31.49 6.91 7.32
CA VAL A 206 32.36 6.58 8.47
C VAL A 206 31.68 6.80 9.84
N ARG A 207 30.54 7.49 9.88
CA ARG A 207 29.77 7.76 11.11
C ARG A 207 28.81 6.64 11.51
N VAL A 208 28.57 5.66 10.63
CA VAL A 208 27.62 4.57 10.89
C VAL A 208 28.34 3.37 11.50
N ARG A 209 27.94 3.01 12.71
CA ARG A 209 28.36 1.81 13.42
C ARG A 209 27.27 0.76 13.36
N TRP A 210 27.58 -0.36 12.72
CA TRP A 210 26.70 -1.51 12.62
C TRP A 210 26.88 -2.44 13.82
N ILE A 211 25.79 -2.81 14.46
CA ILE A 211 25.73 -3.81 15.53
C ILE A 211 24.82 -4.95 15.06
N GLY A 212 25.46 -6.05 14.66
CA GLY A 212 24.78 -7.26 14.20
C GLY A 212 24.18 -8.07 15.34
N VAL A 213 22.99 -8.62 15.11
CA VAL A 213 22.29 -9.52 16.03
C VAL A 213 21.88 -10.78 15.26
N GLY A 214 21.90 -11.93 15.94
CA GLY A 214 21.63 -13.23 15.30
C GLY A 214 22.85 -14.14 15.30
N ARG A 215 22.61 -15.45 15.26
CA ARG A 215 23.64 -16.50 15.39
C ARG A 215 23.55 -17.57 14.32
N ARG A 216 22.34 -17.93 13.90
CA ARG A 216 22.09 -19.03 12.95
C ARG A 216 20.85 -18.74 12.11
N SER A 217 20.69 -19.50 11.03
CA SER A 217 19.45 -19.60 10.27
C SER A 217 18.88 -21.01 10.41
N HIS A 218 17.81 -21.15 11.19
CA HIS A 218 17.03 -22.38 11.25
C HIS A 218 15.56 -21.98 11.10
N ASN A 219 15.11 -21.87 9.85
CA ASN A 219 13.79 -21.35 9.51
C ASN A 219 13.19 -22.02 8.27
N VAL A 220 11.87 -22.26 8.31
CA VAL A 220 11.08 -22.70 7.16
C VAL A 220 9.83 -21.83 7.03
N GLY A 221 9.86 -20.90 6.08
CA GLY A 221 8.83 -19.87 5.94
C GLY A 221 7.89 -20.05 4.76
N ILE A 222 6.64 -19.60 4.92
CA ILE A 222 5.73 -19.33 3.80
C ILE A 222 6.15 -18.00 3.16
N THR A 223 6.67 -18.08 1.94
CA THR A 223 7.18 -16.92 1.20
C THR A 223 6.15 -16.29 0.27
N ASN A 224 5.10 -17.03 -0.10
CA ASN A 224 4.03 -16.53 -0.96
C ASN A 224 2.76 -17.37 -0.76
N LEU A 225 1.60 -16.71 -0.80
CA LEU A 225 0.28 -17.34 -0.84
C LEU A 225 -0.63 -16.48 -1.71
N ALA A 226 -1.21 -17.09 -2.74
CA ALA A 226 -2.20 -16.48 -3.60
C ALA A 226 -3.33 -17.46 -3.88
N VAL A 227 -4.56 -16.96 -3.94
CA VAL A 227 -5.72 -17.75 -4.34
C VAL A 227 -6.28 -17.15 -5.60
N ARG A 228 -6.55 -18.00 -6.58
CA ARG A 228 -7.19 -17.61 -7.84
C ARG A 228 -8.45 -18.41 -8.02
N ARG A 229 -9.52 -17.73 -8.42
CA ARG A 229 -10.70 -18.42 -8.95
C ARG A 229 -10.42 -18.90 -10.37
N ASN A 230 -10.86 -20.13 -10.64
CA ASN A 230 -10.91 -20.68 -11.98
C ASN A 230 -12.38 -20.74 -12.41
N TYR A 231 -12.71 -20.06 -13.50
CA TYR A 231 -14.08 -20.03 -14.04
C TYR A 231 -14.35 -21.20 -15.00
N PHE A 232 -13.30 -21.89 -15.46
CA PHE A 232 -13.38 -22.95 -16.45
C PHE A 232 -12.61 -24.18 -15.94
N GLY A 233 -13.31 -25.11 -15.30
CA GLY A 233 -12.74 -26.36 -14.79
C GLY A 233 -13.61 -27.04 -13.73
N ASN A 234 -13.24 -28.28 -13.35
CA ASN A 234 -13.95 -29.03 -12.29
C ASN A 234 -13.75 -28.42 -10.89
N TYR A 235 -12.68 -27.64 -10.71
CA TYR A 235 -12.37 -26.90 -9.49
C TYR A 235 -12.55 -25.41 -9.75
N ASN A 236 -13.29 -24.73 -8.89
CA ASN A 236 -13.57 -23.30 -9.07
C ASN A 236 -12.53 -22.39 -8.41
N SER A 237 -11.58 -22.94 -7.65
CA SER A 237 -10.49 -22.21 -7.02
C SER A 237 -9.18 -23.00 -7.00
N GLN A 238 -8.06 -22.28 -6.99
CA GLN A 238 -6.72 -22.83 -6.85
C GLN A 238 -5.91 -21.98 -5.87
N ALA A 239 -5.32 -22.62 -4.87
CA ALA A 239 -4.36 -22.00 -3.96
C ALA A 239 -2.95 -22.28 -4.48
N PHE A 240 -2.20 -21.21 -4.75
CA PHE A 240 -0.78 -21.24 -5.05
C PHE A 240 -0.02 -20.76 -3.82
N PHE A 241 0.96 -21.53 -3.34
CA PHE A 241 1.84 -21.07 -2.27
C PHE A 241 3.27 -21.57 -2.47
N SER A 242 4.22 -20.84 -1.89
CA SER A 242 5.65 -21.16 -1.93
C SER A 242 6.20 -21.26 -0.51
N VAL A 243 6.89 -22.36 -0.23
CA VAL A 243 7.57 -22.60 1.06
C VAL A 243 9.07 -22.71 0.79
N GLY A 244 9.88 -22.09 1.64
CA GLY A 244 11.35 -22.14 1.55
C GLY A 244 11.96 -22.71 2.81
N ASN A 245 12.95 -23.59 2.66
CA ASN A 245 13.83 -23.98 3.77
C ASN A 245 15.09 -23.10 3.71
N PHE A 246 15.25 -22.22 4.69
CA PHE A 246 16.39 -21.30 4.82
C PHE A 246 17.45 -21.81 5.81
N SER A 247 17.28 -23.05 6.28
CA SER A 247 18.22 -23.71 7.17
C SER A 247 19.34 -24.38 6.38
N ASP A 248 20.46 -24.65 7.05
CA ASP A 248 21.60 -25.40 6.49
C ASP A 248 21.37 -26.92 6.48
N GLU A 249 20.27 -27.38 7.08
CA GLU A 249 19.88 -28.79 7.18
C GLU A 249 18.53 -29.04 6.50
N ARG A 250 18.35 -30.28 6.02
CA ARG A 250 17.06 -30.72 5.46
C ARG A 250 15.99 -30.72 6.54
N GLN A 251 14.89 -30.02 6.30
CA GLN A 251 13.75 -29.95 7.23
C GLN A 251 12.57 -30.78 6.73
N SER A 252 11.91 -31.49 7.65
CA SER A 252 10.67 -32.24 7.39
C SER A 252 9.56 -31.73 8.30
N PHE A 253 8.45 -31.33 7.71
CA PHE A 253 7.33 -30.69 8.42
C PHE A 253 5.99 -31.03 7.76
N SER A 254 4.91 -30.91 8.52
CA SER A 254 3.56 -31.05 7.98
C SER A 254 2.99 -29.69 7.59
N LEU A 255 2.34 -29.66 6.45
CA LEU A 255 1.65 -28.50 5.91
C LEU A 255 0.15 -28.79 5.90
N ARG A 256 -0.63 -27.88 6.51
CA ARG A 256 -2.09 -27.98 6.58
C ARG A 256 -2.72 -26.75 5.94
N LEU A 257 -3.59 -26.99 4.96
CA LEU A 257 -4.42 -25.97 4.33
C LEU A 257 -5.87 -26.16 4.77
N THR A 258 -6.44 -25.12 5.37
CA THR A 258 -7.81 -25.13 5.91
C THR A 258 -8.64 -24.01 5.31
N LEU A 259 -9.95 -24.21 5.15
CA LEU A 259 -10.93 -23.18 4.77
C LEU A 259 -11.98 -23.09 5.89
N ASP A 260 -12.05 -21.95 6.58
CA ASP A 260 -12.94 -21.78 7.76
C ASP A 260 -12.88 -22.97 8.74
N ASP A 261 -11.64 -23.41 9.06
CA ASP A 261 -11.29 -24.55 9.91
C ASP A 261 -11.51 -25.96 9.33
N GLU A 262 -12.12 -26.10 8.16
CA GLU A 262 -12.19 -27.39 7.45
C GLU A 262 -10.89 -27.71 6.71
N VAL A 263 -10.32 -28.90 6.91
CA VAL A 263 -9.06 -29.30 6.27
C VAL A 263 -9.28 -29.64 4.79
N LEU A 264 -8.72 -28.84 3.89
CA LEU A 264 -8.72 -29.09 2.45
C LEU A 264 -7.62 -30.07 2.04
N THR A 265 -6.41 -29.89 2.58
CA THR A 265 -5.29 -30.79 2.36
C THR A 265 -4.34 -30.76 3.54
N GLU A 266 -3.75 -31.91 3.84
CA GLU A 266 -2.62 -32.03 4.76
C GLU A 266 -1.55 -32.88 4.07
N ARG A 267 -0.30 -32.40 4.06
CA ARG A 267 0.81 -33.07 3.38
C ARG A 267 2.08 -32.93 4.20
N THR A 268 2.83 -34.01 4.33
CA THR A 268 4.20 -33.95 4.84
C THR A 268 5.15 -33.60 3.71
N LEU A 269 5.99 -32.60 3.92
CA LEU A 269 7.01 -32.15 2.98
C LEU A 269 8.38 -32.27 3.62
N ALA A 270 9.37 -32.62 2.80
CA ALA A 270 10.76 -32.55 3.15
C ALA A 270 11.46 -31.65 2.13
N LEU A 271 12.16 -30.62 2.61
CA LEU A 271 12.88 -29.66 1.79
C LEU A 271 14.36 -29.69 2.14
N ASP A 272 15.21 -29.86 1.12
CA ASP A 272 16.65 -29.75 1.27
C ASP A 272 17.06 -28.30 1.60
N PRO A 273 18.28 -28.06 2.11
CA PRO A 273 18.77 -26.72 2.46
C PRO A 273 18.67 -25.73 1.30
N GLN A 274 18.25 -24.50 1.58
CA GLN A 274 18.15 -23.39 0.60
C GLN A 274 17.22 -23.68 -0.59
N VAL A 275 16.35 -24.69 -0.49
CA VAL A 275 15.38 -25.04 -1.54
C VAL A 275 14.04 -24.36 -1.26
N ARG A 276 13.51 -23.71 -2.30
CA ARG A 276 12.13 -23.22 -2.34
C ARG A 276 11.28 -24.13 -3.21
N ARG A 277 10.07 -24.42 -2.76
CA ARG A 277 9.12 -25.27 -3.48
C ARG A 277 7.78 -24.56 -3.61
N ALA A 278 7.32 -24.40 -4.85
CA ALA A 278 5.97 -23.94 -5.17
C ALA A 278 5.00 -25.13 -5.23
N ILE A 279 3.80 -24.96 -4.68
CA ILE A 279 2.75 -25.97 -4.65
C ILE A 279 1.44 -25.33 -5.07
N VAL A 280 0.68 -26.05 -5.90
CA VAL A 280 -0.66 -25.67 -6.34
C VAL A 280 -1.65 -26.70 -5.82
N VAL A 281 -2.70 -26.23 -5.14
CA VAL A 281 -3.78 -27.06 -4.62
C VAL A 281 -5.09 -26.58 -5.23
N PRO A 282 -5.69 -27.34 -6.17
CA PRO A 282 -7.04 -27.05 -6.65
C PRO A 282 -8.08 -27.48 -5.61
N PHE A 283 -9.13 -26.69 -5.45
CA PHE A 283 -10.25 -26.99 -4.55
C PHE A 283 -11.54 -26.33 -5.06
N SER A 284 -12.67 -26.75 -4.52
CA SER A 284 -13.99 -26.20 -4.85
C SER A 284 -14.62 -25.58 -3.61
N GLU A 285 -15.04 -24.33 -3.71
CA GLU A 285 -15.70 -23.58 -2.64
C GLU A 285 -16.97 -22.89 -3.16
N GLN A 286 -18.05 -22.83 -2.37
CA GLN A 286 -19.29 -22.16 -2.82
C GLN A 286 -19.68 -20.93 -2.00
N ARG A 287 -19.13 -20.75 -0.80
CA ARG A 287 -19.59 -19.74 0.17
C ARG A 287 -18.56 -18.64 0.41
N GLY A 288 -17.38 -18.71 -0.20
CA GLY A 288 -16.21 -17.97 0.28
C GLY A 288 -15.74 -18.49 1.65
N GLY A 289 -14.78 -17.79 2.25
CA GLY A 289 -14.22 -18.13 3.56
C GLY A 289 -12.80 -17.61 3.76
N VAL A 290 -12.20 -17.93 4.90
CA VAL A 290 -10.79 -17.67 5.20
C VAL A 290 -10.00 -18.94 4.95
N LEU A 291 -9.13 -18.90 3.94
CA LEU A 291 -8.13 -19.93 3.71
C LEU A 291 -6.95 -19.67 4.65
N ARG A 292 -6.55 -20.68 5.42
CA ARG A 292 -5.39 -20.62 6.32
C ARG A 292 -4.42 -21.74 5.96
N LEU A 293 -3.22 -21.34 5.57
CA LEU A 293 -2.06 -22.20 5.38
C LEU A 293 -1.21 -22.17 6.65
N ARG A 294 -0.91 -23.34 7.21
CA ARG A 294 -0.08 -23.48 8.41
C ARG A 294 1.02 -24.52 8.18
N LEU A 295 2.23 -24.18 8.58
CA LEU A 295 3.36 -25.08 8.73
C LEU A 295 3.45 -25.50 10.19
N ASP A 296 3.46 -26.80 10.46
CA ASP A 296 3.78 -27.35 11.77
C ASP A 296 5.26 -27.76 11.76
N VAL A 297 6.10 -26.76 12.02
CA VAL A 297 7.57 -26.85 12.12
C VAL A 297 8.00 -26.19 13.44
N SER A 298 9.13 -26.64 13.99
CA SER A 298 9.74 -26.06 15.19
C SER A 298 10.99 -25.31 14.77
N ASP A 299 10.84 -24.04 14.42
CA ASP A 299 11.92 -23.19 13.91
C ASP A 299 12.05 -21.87 14.69
N ASP A 300 13.03 -21.05 14.27
CA ASP A 300 13.41 -19.84 15.01
C ASP A 300 12.45 -18.65 14.77
N LEU A 301 11.58 -18.67 13.73
CA LEU A 301 10.62 -17.59 13.45
C LEU A 301 9.20 -18.14 13.27
N ALA A 302 8.27 -17.75 14.16
CA ALA A 302 6.88 -18.21 14.08
C ALA A 302 5.97 -17.39 13.15
N ALA A 303 6.40 -16.18 12.76
CA ALA A 303 5.56 -15.21 12.06
C ALA A 303 5.26 -15.60 10.60
N ASP A 304 6.12 -16.40 9.97
CA ASP A 304 5.99 -16.89 8.60
C ASP A 304 5.50 -18.35 8.50
N ASN A 305 5.22 -18.98 9.65
CA ASN A 305 4.62 -20.33 9.71
C ASN A 305 3.12 -20.35 9.38
N VAL A 306 2.49 -19.17 9.28
CA VAL A 306 1.06 -19.05 8.96
C VAL A 306 0.84 -17.97 7.91
N ALA A 307 0.00 -18.29 6.92
CA ALA A 307 -0.49 -17.31 5.95
C ALA A 307 -1.99 -17.49 5.72
N TYR A 308 -2.67 -16.38 5.45
CA TYR A 308 -4.11 -16.29 5.27
C TYR A 308 -4.45 -15.77 3.88
N ALA A 309 -5.57 -16.22 3.34
CA ALA A 309 -6.15 -15.67 2.12
C ALA A 309 -7.66 -15.59 2.29
N VAL A 310 -8.25 -14.43 2.04
CA VAL A 310 -9.71 -14.27 2.08
C VAL A 310 -10.29 -14.58 0.70
N ILE A 311 -11.27 -15.48 0.67
CA ILE A 311 -12.07 -15.80 -0.50
C ILE A 311 -13.43 -15.13 -0.29
N PRO A 312 -13.77 -14.05 -1.02
CA PRO A 312 -15.06 -13.40 -0.85
C PRO A 312 -16.19 -14.33 -1.32
N PRO A 313 -17.35 -14.35 -0.65
CA PRO A 313 -18.51 -15.11 -1.13
C PRO A 313 -18.85 -14.70 -2.57
N PRO A 314 -19.22 -15.63 -3.47
CA PRO A 314 -19.71 -15.28 -4.79
C PRO A 314 -21.01 -14.48 -4.64
N ARG A 315 -20.93 -13.16 -4.82
CA ARG A 315 -22.11 -12.30 -4.88
C ARG A 315 -22.66 -12.34 -6.29
N THR A 316 -23.92 -12.73 -6.43
CA THR A 316 -24.64 -12.59 -7.69
C THR A 316 -24.90 -11.11 -7.98
N ILE A 317 -24.64 -10.65 -9.19
CA ILE A 317 -24.91 -9.30 -9.66
C ILE A 317 -26.31 -9.31 -10.29
N SER A 318 -27.25 -8.59 -9.69
CA SER A 318 -28.57 -8.41 -10.28
C SER A 318 -28.49 -7.39 -11.41
N VAL A 319 -28.69 -7.83 -12.65
CA VAL A 319 -28.56 -7.00 -13.85
C VAL A 319 -29.92 -6.84 -14.52
N LEU A 320 -30.33 -5.60 -14.75
CA LEU A 320 -31.48 -5.27 -15.60
C LEU A 320 -30.97 -4.91 -17.01
N LEU A 321 -31.40 -5.64 -18.03
CA LEU A 321 -31.16 -5.30 -19.43
C LEU A 321 -32.41 -4.64 -20.01
N VAL A 322 -32.29 -3.38 -20.39
CA VAL A 322 -33.32 -2.61 -21.11
C VAL A 322 -32.89 -2.53 -22.57
N SER A 323 -33.51 -3.33 -23.42
CA SER A 323 -33.14 -3.45 -24.84
C SER A 323 -34.37 -3.68 -25.72
N PRO A 324 -34.36 -3.20 -26.99
CA PRO A 324 -35.33 -3.59 -28.00
C PRO A 324 -35.28 -5.07 -28.41
N GLY A 325 -34.23 -5.82 -28.03
CA GLY A 325 -34.09 -7.25 -28.32
C GLY A 325 -32.67 -7.66 -28.77
N ASN A 326 -31.65 -7.28 -28.00
CA ASN A 326 -30.25 -7.53 -28.36
C ASN A 326 -29.74 -8.88 -27.86
N LEU A 327 -29.80 -9.88 -28.75
CA LEU A 327 -29.39 -11.25 -28.49
C LEU A 327 -27.91 -11.39 -28.08
N PHE A 328 -27.02 -10.49 -28.52
CA PHE A 328 -25.62 -10.54 -28.11
C PHE A 328 -25.47 -10.23 -26.62
N LEU A 329 -26.13 -9.17 -26.14
CA LEU A 329 -26.14 -8.79 -24.72
C LEU A 329 -26.84 -9.84 -23.86
N GLU A 330 -27.99 -10.35 -24.29
CA GLU A 330 -28.71 -11.38 -23.55
C GLU A 330 -27.87 -12.65 -23.38
N LYS A 331 -27.31 -13.19 -24.47
CA LYS A 331 -26.51 -14.43 -24.41
C LYS A 331 -25.27 -14.27 -23.56
N VAL A 332 -24.55 -13.16 -23.70
CA VAL A 332 -23.29 -12.96 -22.99
C VAL A 332 -23.52 -12.76 -21.48
N LEU A 333 -24.60 -12.07 -21.11
CA LEU A 333 -25.00 -11.89 -19.71
C LEU A 333 -25.50 -13.20 -19.09
N HIS A 334 -26.25 -14.01 -19.85
CA HIS A 334 -26.69 -15.35 -19.39
C HIS A 334 -25.55 -16.35 -19.22
N THR A 335 -24.42 -16.15 -19.91
CA THR A 335 -23.27 -17.05 -19.82
C THR A 335 -22.48 -16.85 -18.52
N ASP A 336 -22.60 -15.70 -17.86
CA ASP A 336 -21.92 -15.46 -16.58
C ASP A 336 -22.74 -16.04 -15.41
N PRO A 337 -22.25 -17.07 -14.70
CA PRO A 337 -23.01 -17.75 -13.64
C PRO A 337 -23.27 -16.86 -12.41
N GLN A 338 -22.58 -15.71 -12.30
CA GLN A 338 -22.78 -14.75 -11.22
C GLN A 338 -23.81 -13.67 -11.59
N VAL A 339 -24.36 -13.66 -12.81
CA VAL A 339 -25.31 -12.65 -13.25
C VAL A 339 -26.74 -13.17 -13.12
N LYS A 340 -27.56 -12.47 -12.34
CA LYS A 340 -29.01 -12.67 -12.33
C LYS A 340 -29.63 -11.64 -13.28
N LEU A 341 -29.93 -12.08 -14.51
CA LEU A 341 -30.44 -11.22 -15.57
C LEU A 341 -31.97 -11.13 -15.54
N GLU A 342 -32.48 -9.90 -15.60
CA GLU A 342 -33.87 -9.59 -15.97
C GLU A 342 -33.86 -8.73 -17.23
N VAL A 343 -34.70 -9.08 -18.21
CA VAL A 343 -34.80 -8.35 -19.49
C VAL A 343 -36.12 -7.60 -19.54
N ARG A 344 -36.09 -6.32 -19.90
CA ARG A 344 -37.28 -5.48 -20.07
C ARG A 344 -37.27 -4.75 -21.40
N LYS A 345 -38.48 -4.53 -21.92
CA LYS A 345 -38.70 -3.69 -23.10
C LYS A 345 -38.49 -2.21 -22.75
N PRO A 346 -38.09 -1.37 -23.73
CA PRO A 346 -37.83 0.05 -23.53
C PRO A 346 -38.99 0.80 -22.85
N ASP A 347 -40.23 0.52 -23.26
CA ASP A 347 -41.44 1.20 -22.77
C ASP A 347 -41.73 0.96 -21.28
N ALA A 348 -41.15 -0.08 -20.69
CA ALA A 348 -41.35 -0.48 -19.30
C ALA A 348 -40.31 0.12 -18.34
N TYR A 349 -39.37 0.96 -18.83
CA TYR A 349 -38.29 1.53 -18.04
C TYR A 349 -38.32 3.06 -18.09
N GLN A 350 -38.43 3.69 -16.91
CA GLN A 350 -38.49 5.15 -16.79
C GLN A 350 -37.20 5.79 -16.27
N GLY A 351 -36.20 4.98 -15.89
CA GLY A 351 -34.92 5.43 -15.36
C GLY A 351 -34.64 4.97 -13.92
N GLY A 352 -33.40 5.15 -13.48
CA GLY A 352 -32.94 4.73 -12.15
C GLY A 352 -32.53 3.26 -12.08
N MET A 353 -32.15 2.82 -10.89
CA MET A 353 -31.62 1.47 -10.64
C MET A 353 -32.68 0.42 -10.32
N GLU A 354 -33.87 0.83 -9.86
CA GLU A 354 -35.00 -0.05 -9.51
C GLU A 354 -34.66 -1.26 -8.61
N GLY A 355 -33.64 -1.14 -7.76
CA GLY A 355 -33.20 -2.23 -6.87
C GLY A 355 -32.24 -3.25 -7.51
N PHE A 356 -31.85 -3.05 -8.78
CA PHE A 356 -30.78 -3.80 -9.44
C PHE A 356 -29.40 -3.25 -9.07
N ASP A 357 -28.36 -4.06 -9.26
CA ASP A 357 -26.98 -3.68 -8.98
C ASP A 357 -26.31 -2.96 -10.15
N VAL A 358 -26.70 -3.31 -11.38
CA VAL A 358 -26.28 -2.65 -12.63
C VAL A 358 -27.45 -2.66 -13.62
N VAL A 359 -27.64 -1.55 -14.34
CA VAL A 359 -28.63 -1.46 -15.43
C VAL A 359 -27.91 -1.28 -16.77
N VAL A 360 -28.17 -2.17 -17.71
CA VAL A 360 -27.68 -2.10 -19.10
C VAL A 360 -28.77 -1.46 -19.95
N VAL A 361 -28.49 -0.31 -20.53
CA VAL A 361 -29.40 0.42 -21.41
C VAL A 361 -28.85 0.37 -22.82
N ASP A 362 -29.58 -0.27 -23.72
CA ASP A 362 -29.15 -0.51 -25.09
C ASP A 362 -30.07 0.22 -26.07
N SER A 363 -29.49 1.17 -26.82
CA SER A 363 -30.13 1.91 -27.92
C SER A 363 -31.47 2.58 -27.54
N VAL A 364 -31.64 2.92 -26.26
CA VAL A 364 -32.82 3.56 -25.67
C VAL A 364 -32.37 4.73 -24.81
N SER A 365 -33.07 5.86 -24.88
CA SER A 365 -32.77 7.04 -24.07
C SER A 365 -33.91 7.33 -23.08
N PRO A 366 -33.85 6.82 -21.84
CA PRO A 366 -34.83 7.17 -20.82
C PRO A 366 -34.80 8.69 -20.52
N PRO A 367 -35.89 9.29 -20.02
CA PRO A 367 -35.96 10.73 -19.73
C PRO A 367 -34.92 11.20 -18.71
N LYS A 368 -34.60 10.36 -17.73
CA LYS A 368 -33.58 10.61 -16.72
C LYS A 368 -32.99 9.29 -16.25
N LEU A 369 -31.69 9.12 -16.32
CA LEU A 369 -31.00 7.92 -15.87
C LEU A 369 -30.86 7.90 -14.33
N GLY A 370 -30.57 9.05 -13.72
CA GLY A 370 -30.42 9.19 -12.27
C GLY A 370 -29.08 8.68 -11.72
N ASN A 371 -28.99 8.55 -10.40
CA ASN A 371 -27.79 8.04 -9.71
C ASN A 371 -27.74 6.51 -9.76
N GLY A 372 -26.56 5.92 -9.84
CA GLY A 372 -26.43 4.47 -9.96
C GLY A 372 -25.27 3.98 -10.83
N ARG A 373 -25.41 2.75 -11.33
CA ARG A 373 -24.40 2.02 -12.08
C ARG A 373 -24.96 1.54 -13.41
N PHE A 374 -24.37 2.01 -14.50
CA PHE A 374 -24.98 1.82 -15.81
C PHE A 374 -23.98 1.31 -16.86
N VAL A 375 -24.45 0.46 -17.76
CA VAL A 375 -23.79 0.21 -19.04
C VAL A 375 -24.65 0.83 -20.10
N LEU A 376 -24.12 1.78 -20.84
CA LEU A 376 -24.83 2.48 -21.91
C LEU A 376 -24.29 1.98 -23.24
N VAL A 377 -25.15 1.42 -24.08
CA VAL A 377 -24.78 0.92 -25.41
C VAL A 377 -25.53 1.73 -26.45
N ASN A 378 -24.80 2.41 -27.34
CA ASN A 378 -25.34 3.22 -28.43
C ASN A 378 -26.40 4.24 -27.97
N THR A 379 -26.27 4.79 -26.76
CA THR A 379 -27.22 5.76 -26.19
C THR A 379 -26.57 6.68 -25.18
N VAL A 380 -27.05 7.93 -25.13
CA VAL A 380 -26.64 8.94 -24.15
C VAL A 380 -27.89 9.64 -23.61
N PRO A 381 -28.39 9.25 -22.42
CA PRO A 381 -29.49 9.95 -21.75
C PRO A 381 -29.14 11.40 -21.42
N ALA A 382 -30.15 12.28 -21.36
CA ALA A 382 -29.96 13.74 -21.27
C ALA A 382 -29.24 14.22 -19.99
N ASP A 383 -29.34 13.48 -18.89
CA ASP A 383 -28.70 13.80 -17.62
C ASP A 383 -27.30 13.19 -17.46
N VAL A 384 -26.80 12.47 -18.46
CA VAL A 384 -25.43 11.94 -18.51
C VAL A 384 -24.51 13.02 -19.08
N PRO A 385 -23.34 13.32 -18.45
CA PRO A 385 -22.43 14.38 -18.86
C PRO A 385 -21.59 13.99 -20.09
N LEU A 386 -22.25 13.54 -21.16
CA LEU A 386 -21.67 13.25 -22.47
C LEU A 386 -22.49 14.05 -23.49
N GLU A 387 -21.84 14.96 -24.22
CA GLU A 387 -22.49 15.73 -25.27
C GLU A 387 -22.35 15.02 -26.62
N VAL A 388 -23.47 14.72 -27.29
CA VAL A 388 -23.46 14.09 -28.62
C VAL A 388 -23.28 15.16 -29.69
N LEU A 389 -22.16 15.09 -30.41
CA LEU A 389 -21.77 16.03 -31.48
C LEU A 389 -22.12 15.52 -32.89
N GLY A 390 -22.65 14.30 -33.01
CA GLY A 390 -22.99 13.66 -34.29
C GLY A 390 -22.62 12.17 -34.33
N ARG A 391 -22.29 11.65 -35.51
CA ARG A 391 -21.77 10.29 -35.71
C ARG A 391 -20.39 10.33 -36.38
N LEU A 392 -19.61 9.28 -36.15
CA LEU A 392 -18.34 8.98 -36.80
C LEU A 392 -18.57 7.81 -37.74
N ASP A 393 -18.21 7.96 -39.02
CA ASP A 393 -18.23 6.87 -40.00
C ASP A 393 -16.86 6.19 -40.02
N ASN A 394 -16.85 4.86 -39.91
CA ASN A 394 -15.67 4.00 -39.87
C ASN A 394 -14.54 4.53 -38.95
N PRO A 395 -14.81 4.75 -37.64
CA PRO A 395 -13.84 5.36 -36.74
C PRO A 395 -12.58 4.50 -36.61
N THR A 396 -11.42 5.11 -36.90
CA THR A 396 -10.12 4.46 -36.68
C THR A 396 -9.76 4.48 -35.20
N ILE A 397 -9.72 3.31 -34.58
CA ILE A 397 -9.21 3.13 -33.20
C ILE A 397 -7.73 3.55 -33.16
N MET A 398 -7.44 4.50 -32.28
CA MET A 398 -6.13 5.10 -32.03
C MET A 398 -5.37 4.29 -30.99
N ASP A 399 -5.97 4.14 -29.82
CA ASP A 399 -5.39 3.46 -28.67
C ASP A 399 -6.49 3.01 -27.70
N TRP A 400 -6.12 2.19 -26.72
CA TRP A 400 -6.99 1.79 -25.62
C TRP A 400 -6.21 1.65 -24.31
N ASP A 401 -6.88 1.98 -23.21
CA ASP A 401 -6.26 2.01 -21.88
C ASP A 401 -6.03 0.59 -21.34
N ARG A 402 -4.86 0.01 -21.65
CA ARG A 402 -4.46 -1.33 -21.18
C ARG A 402 -4.29 -1.43 -19.65
N SER A 403 -4.17 -0.29 -18.95
CA SER A 403 -4.02 -0.24 -17.49
C SER A 403 -5.36 -0.38 -16.76
N HIS A 404 -6.45 0.06 -17.40
CA HIS A 404 -7.77 0.07 -16.80
C HIS A 404 -8.26 -1.36 -16.51
N PRO A 405 -8.88 -1.64 -15.33
CA PRO A 405 -9.35 -2.98 -14.96
C PRO A 405 -10.25 -3.65 -16.01
N ILE A 406 -11.10 -2.86 -16.68
CA ILE A 406 -12.01 -3.35 -17.74
C ILE A 406 -11.25 -3.87 -18.97
N MET A 407 -10.07 -3.31 -19.26
CA MET A 407 -9.36 -3.44 -20.54
C MET A 407 -8.10 -4.31 -20.46
N ARG A 408 -7.67 -4.71 -19.25
CA ARG A 408 -6.52 -5.61 -19.05
C ARG A 408 -6.68 -6.87 -19.89
N GLN A 409 -5.61 -7.28 -20.60
CA GLN A 409 -5.59 -8.48 -21.47
C GLN A 409 -6.63 -8.47 -22.60
N ILE A 410 -7.09 -7.30 -23.02
CA ILE A 410 -8.00 -7.19 -24.15
C ILE A 410 -7.31 -6.45 -25.29
N ASP A 411 -7.37 -7.06 -26.47
CA ASP A 411 -6.83 -6.51 -27.71
C ASP A 411 -7.97 -5.92 -28.56
N PHE A 412 -7.85 -4.64 -28.89
CA PHE A 412 -8.76 -3.90 -29.76
C PHE A 412 -8.17 -3.61 -31.14
N ALA A 413 -6.92 -4.00 -31.43
CA ALA A 413 -6.24 -3.68 -32.68
C ALA A 413 -7.03 -4.09 -33.92
N LYS A 414 -7.68 -5.27 -33.85
CA LYS A 414 -8.40 -5.89 -34.96
C LYS A 414 -9.91 -5.60 -34.97
N VAL A 415 -10.43 -4.82 -34.03
CA VAL A 415 -11.87 -4.52 -33.96
C VAL A 415 -12.24 -3.49 -35.02
N THR A 416 -13.34 -3.74 -35.71
CA THR A 416 -13.84 -2.90 -36.81
C THR A 416 -15.22 -2.39 -36.45
N ILE A 417 -15.43 -1.09 -36.58
CA ILE A 417 -16.69 -0.41 -36.24
C ILE A 417 -17.12 0.36 -37.48
N GLU A 418 -18.34 0.15 -37.93
CA GLU A 418 -18.89 0.82 -39.11
C GLU A 418 -19.33 2.24 -38.79
N ASP A 419 -20.00 2.45 -37.66
CA ASP A 419 -20.35 3.79 -37.17
C ASP A 419 -20.43 3.88 -35.63
N ALA A 420 -20.21 5.08 -35.10
CA ALA A 420 -20.27 5.37 -33.67
C ALA A 420 -20.81 6.78 -33.39
N LEU A 421 -21.36 7.00 -32.21
CA LEU A 421 -21.70 8.31 -31.68
C LEU A 421 -20.42 9.12 -31.43
N ARG A 422 -20.36 10.33 -31.99
CA ARG A 422 -19.32 11.29 -31.68
C ARG A 422 -19.70 12.01 -30.39
N VAL A 423 -18.97 11.74 -29.30
CA VAL A 423 -19.28 12.34 -27.99
C VAL A 423 -18.14 13.20 -27.45
N ARG A 424 -18.49 14.25 -26.72
CA ARG A 424 -17.56 15.06 -25.91
C ARG A 424 -17.89 14.86 -24.43
N PRO A 425 -16.98 14.26 -23.64
CA PRO A 425 -17.16 14.18 -22.20
C PRO A 425 -17.16 15.55 -21.54
N LEU A 426 -18.16 15.81 -20.68
CA LEU A 426 -18.30 17.05 -19.90
C LEU A 426 -17.88 16.88 -18.42
N ALA A 427 -17.78 15.64 -17.95
CA ALA A 427 -17.35 15.30 -16.60
C ALA A 427 -16.03 14.52 -16.60
N ALA A 428 -15.42 14.41 -15.41
CA ALA A 428 -14.22 13.59 -15.22
C ALA A 428 -14.54 12.10 -15.40
N GLY A 429 -13.64 11.40 -16.07
CA GLY A 429 -13.75 9.98 -16.40
C GLY A 429 -12.54 9.57 -17.24
N LYS A 430 -12.55 8.31 -17.71
CA LYS A 430 -11.44 7.74 -18.49
C LYS A 430 -11.91 7.25 -19.83
N THR A 431 -11.22 7.66 -20.90
CA THR A 431 -11.39 7.05 -22.22
C THR A 431 -10.77 5.66 -22.20
N LEU A 432 -11.57 4.63 -22.44
CA LEU A 432 -11.11 3.25 -22.50
C LEU A 432 -10.67 2.87 -23.91
N VAL A 433 -11.39 3.33 -24.93
CA VAL A 433 -11.02 3.16 -26.34
C VAL A 433 -11.17 4.50 -27.02
N GLU A 434 -10.08 4.97 -27.61
CA GLU A 434 -10.01 6.27 -28.28
C GLU A 434 -9.98 6.07 -29.80
N ALA A 435 -10.71 6.92 -30.53
CA ALA A 435 -10.69 6.97 -31.98
C ALA A 435 -10.45 8.39 -32.51
N VAL A 436 -10.15 8.50 -33.80
CA VAL A 436 -10.16 9.78 -34.50
C VAL A 436 -11.55 10.42 -34.36
N GLY A 437 -11.64 11.55 -33.67
CA GLY A 437 -12.89 12.32 -33.51
C GLY A 437 -13.61 12.15 -32.18
N GLY A 438 -13.16 11.28 -31.28
CA GLY A 438 -13.69 11.16 -29.92
C GLY A 438 -13.52 9.76 -29.29
N PRO A 439 -13.91 9.59 -28.01
CA PRO A 439 -13.90 8.29 -27.34
C PRO A 439 -15.01 7.37 -27.88
N LEU A 440 -14.67 6.12 -28.16
CA LEU A 440 -15.62 5.07 -28.54
C LEU A 440 -16.14 4.29 -27.33
N ILE A 441 -15.28 4.11 -26.32
CA ILE A 441 -15.66 3.55 -25.04
C ILE A 441 -15.17 4.48 -23.94
N TYR A 442 -16.06 4.87 -23.04
CA TYR A 442 -15.77 5.83 -21.98
C TYR A 442 -16.27 5.34 -20.63
N ALA A 443 -15.41 5.38 -19.62
CA ALA A 443 -15.73 5.08 -18.23
C ALA A 443 -15.99 6.40 -17.48
N LEU A 444 -17.24 6.62 -17.08
CA LEU A 444 -17.68 7.76 -16.29
C LEU A 444 -17.62 7.42 -14.80
N GLU A 445 -17.08 8.33 -13.99
CA GLU A 445 -17.00 8.18 -12.53
C GLU A 445 -17.32 9.52 -11.84
N GLU A 446 -18.61 9.73 -11.57
CA GLU A 446 -19.12 10.84 -10.76
C GLU A 446 -19.35 10.37 -9.30
N ARG A 447 -19.52 11.31 -8.37
CA ARG A 447 -19.68 11.02 -6.93
C ARG A 447 -20.76 9.98 -6.63
N ASP A 448 -21.88 10.03 -7.36
CA ASP A 448 -23.06 9.18 -7.14
C ASP A 448 -23.46 8.37 -8.39
N ARG A 449 -22.63 8.38 -9.44
CA ARG A 449 -22.89 7.67 -10.70
C ARG A 449 -21.62 7.09 -11.30
N LYS A 450 -21.67 5.81 -11.65
CA LYS A 450 -20.60 5.12 -12.37
C LYS A 450 -21.16 4.51 -13.64
N ALA A 451 -20.56 4.75 -14.80
CA ALA A 451 -21.08 4.20 -16.04
C ALA A 451 -19.98 3.79 -17.02
N VAL A 452 -20.27 2.79 -17.84
CA VAL A 452 -19.45 2.44 -19.00
C VAL A 452 -20.28 2.68 -20.25
N PHE A 453 -19.82 3.61 -21.08
CA PHE A 453 -20.44 3.97 -22.35
C PHE A 453 -19.74 3.25 -23.50
N PHE A 454 -20.53 2.59 -24.35
CA PHE A 454 -20.15 2.06 -25.66
C PHE A 454 -20.86 2.90 -26.71
N GLY A 455 -20.10 3.67 -27.49
CA GLY A 455 -20.65 4.64 -28.43
C GLY A 455 -21.14 4.06 -29.75
N PHE A 456 -21.07 2.77 -29.97
CA PHE A 456 -21.41 2.14 -31.25
C PHE A 456 -22.48 1.05 -31.07
N ASP A 457 -23.22 0.81 -32.14
CA ASP A 457 -24.21 -0.27 -32.21
C ASP A 457 -23.50 -1.62 -32.36
N LEU A 458 -23.83 -2.59 -31.50
CA LEU A 458 -23.25 -3.93 -31.52
C LEU A 458 -23.60 -4.72 -32.79
N PHE A 459 -24.65 -4.34 -33.53
CA PHE A 459 -24.98 -4.94 -34.83
C PHE A 459 -24.14 -4.37 -35.99
N ARG A 460 -23.44 -3.25 -35.78
CA ARG A 460 -22.62 -2.54 -36.79
C ARG A 460 -21.12 -2.61 -36.49
N THR A 461 -20.70 -3.72 -35.89
CA THR A 461 -19.31 -4.01 -35.56
C THR A 461 -19.10 -5.51 -35.51
N ASP A 462 -17.85 -5.95 -35.74
CA ASP A 462 -17.45 -7.34 -35.52
C ASP A 462 -17.16 -7.65 -34.04
N PHE A 463 -17.25 -6.66 -33.16
CA PHE A 463 -16.89 -6.77 -31.74
C PHE A 463 -17.59 -7.93 -31.00
N PRO A 464 -18.90 -8.20 -31.16
CA PRO A 464 -19.56 -9.35 -30.53
C PRO A 464 -19.01 -10.72 -30.96
N LEU A 465 -18.32 -10.80 -32.09
CA LEU A 465 -17.71 -12.03 -32.61
C LEU A 465 -16.27 -12.24 -32.09
N ARG A 466 -15.76 -11.30 -31.28
CA ARG A 466 -14.40 -11.31 -30.73
C ARG A 466 -14.44 -11.75 -29.26
N VAL A 467 -13.38 -12.42 -28.81
CA VAL A 467 -13.19 -12.79 -27.38
C VAL A 467 -13.20 -11.56 -26.46
N ALA A 468 -12.84 -10.38 -26.98
CA ALA A 468 -12.86 -9.12 -26.25
C ALA A 468 -14.24 -8.77 -25.69
N PHE A 469 -15.33 -9.04 -26.42
CA PHE A 469 -16.69 -8.64 -26.04
C PHE A 469 -17.17 -9.27 -24.71
N PRO A 470 -17.19 -10.61 -24.55
CA PRO A 470 -17.60 -11.21 -23.28
C PRO A 470 -16.70 -10.79 -22.10
N LEU A 471 -15.40 -10.64 -22.34
CA LEU A 471 -14.46 -10.24 -21.29
C LEU A 471 -14.71 -8.82 -20.80
N ILE A 472 -14.94 -7.88 -21.72
CA ILE A 472 -15.18 -6.48 -21.37
C ILE A 472 -16.47 -6.31 -20.60
N LEU A 473 -17.56 -6.95 -21.04
CA LEU A 473 -18.83 -6.81 -20.33
C LEU A 473 -18.73 -7.42 -18.93
N SER A 474 -18.14 -8.61 -18.82
CA SER A 474 -17.94 -9.30 -17.55
C SER A 474 -17.03 -8.52 -16.58
N LYS A 475 -15.93 -7.92 -17.07
CA LYS A 475 -15.06 -7.03 -16.27
C LYS A 475 -15.73 -5.69 -15.95
N GLY A 476 -16.51 -5.15 -16.89
CA GLY A 476 -17.29 -3.92 -16.74
C GLY A 476 -18.33 -4.02 -15.63
N LEU A 477 -19.11 -5.11 -15.59
CA LEU A 477 -20.08 -5.37 -14.53
C LEU A 477 -19.41 -5.43 -13.15
N ARG A 478 -18.28 -6.13 -13.04
CA ARG A 478 -17.51 -6.21 -11.78
C ARG A 478 -16.94 -4.85 -11.38
N TRP A 479 -16.43 -4.06 -12.33
CA TRP A 479 -15.92 -2.71 -12.06
C TRP A 479 -17.03 -1.73 -11.64
N LEU A 480 -18.24 -1.89 -12.19
CA LEU A 480 -19.42 -1.11 -11.79
C LEU A 480 -19.91 -1.50 -10.40
N HIS A 481 -19.82 -2.78 -10.04
CA HIS A 481 -20.24 -3.30 -8.75
C HIS A 481 -19.29 -2.85 -7.60
N PRO A 482 -19.79 -2.43 -6.42
CA PRO A 482 -18.98 -1.89 -5.33
C PRO A 482 -18.17 -2.98 -4.62
N ALA A 483 -18.61 -4.24 -4.73
CA ALA A 483 -17.83 -5.41 -4.30
C ALA A 483 -16.90 -5.93 -5.41
N GLY A 484 -16.64 -5.15 -6.47
CA GLY A 484 -15.60 -5.40 -7.47
C GLY A 484 -14.18 -5.34 -6.93
N LEU A 485 -13.99 -5.69 -5.66
CA LEU A 485 -12.68 -5.96 -5.09
C LEU A 485 -12.17 -7.22 -5.79
N ASP A 486 -11.12 -7.05 -6.60
CA ASP A 486 -10.27 -8.17 -6.98
C ASP A 486 -9.86 -8.89 -5.68
N GLN A 487 -9.81 -10.23 -5.69
CA GLN A 487 -9.30 -11.01 -4.56
C GLN A 487 -7.92 -10.50 -4.07
N ALA A 488 -7.13 -9.92 -4.98
CA ALA A 488 -5.88 -9.25 -4.69
C ALA A 488 -6.01 -8.06 -3.71
N SER A 489 -7.11 -7.32 -3.74
CA SER A 489 -7.36 -6.20 -2.81
C SER A 489 -7.66 -6.64 -1.38
N LEU A 490 -7.93 -7.93 -1.18
CA LEU A 490 -8.18 -8.54 0.14
C LEU A 490 -6.98 -9.34 0.66
N GLN A 491 -5.84 -9.29 -0.04
CA GLN A 491 -4.58 -9.94 0.33
C GLN A 491 -3.49 -8.88 0.30
N LEU A 492 -3.11 -8.40 1.47
CA LEU A 492 -2.10 -7.36 1.64
C LEU A 492 -0.84 -7.93 2.28
N GLN A 493 0.29 -7.28 2.00
CA GLN A 493 1.50 -7.52 2.78
C GLN A 493 1.42 -6.72 4.08
N ALA A 494 1.99 -7.25 5.17
CA ALA A 494 2.11 -6.53 6.42
C ALA A 494 2.81 -5.18 6.22
N GLY A 495 2.25 -4.14 6.84
CA GLY A 495 2.64 -2.74 6.68
C GLY A 495 1.98 -1.98 5.51
N GLN A 496 1.22 -2.64 4.64
CA GLN A 496 0.41 -1.96 3.63
C GLN A 496 -0.94 -1.51 4.22
N PRO A 497 -1.37 -0.25 4.00
CA PRO A 497 -2.63 0.23 4.54
C PRO A 497 -3.83 -0.50 3.91
N ILE A 498 -4.81 -0.86 4.74
CA ILE A 498 -6.11 -1.34 4.29
C ILE A 498 -6.88 -0.14 3.72
N LEU A 499 -7.13 -0.17 2.42
CA LEU A 499 -7.94 0.81 1.70
C LEU A 499 -9.14 0.09 1.09
N LEU A 500 -10.30 0.18 1.73
CA LEU A 500 -11.52 -0.51 1.27
C LEU A 500 -12.60 0.48 0.84
N PRO A 501 -13.20 0.34 -0.34
CA PRO A 501 -14.40 1.08 -0.70
C PRO A 501 -15.55 0.65 0.22
N VAL A 502 -16.27 1.62 0.77
CA VAL A 502 -17.46 1.40 1.58
C VAL A 502 -18.72 1.77 0.78
N GLU A 503 -19.86 1.18 1.12
CA GLU A 503 -21.10 1.49 0.42
C GLU A 503 -21.55 2.94 0.65
N HIS A 504 -22.32 3.47 -0.31
CA HIS A 504 -22.84 4.83 -0.25
C HIS A 504 -23.67 5.05 1.04
N GLY A 505 -23.37 6.15 1.74
CA GLY A 505 -24.01 6.51 3.02
C GLY A 505 -23.30 5.99 4.28
N VAL A 506 -22.24 5.17 4.16
CA VAL A 506 -21.41 4.76 5.31
C VAL A 506 -20.44 5.87 5.67
N THR A 507 -20.53 6.40 6.90
CA THR A 507 -19.65 7.47 7.42
C THR A 507 -18.69 7.02 8.52
N ALA A 508 -18.80 5.76 8.96
CA ALA A 508 -17.95 5.18 9.98
C ALA A 508 -17.69 3.69 9.68
N ALA A 509 -16.46 3.27 9.93
CA ALA A 509 -16.05 1.87 9.89
C ALA A 509 -15.15 1.58 11.10
N THR A 510 -15.17 0.34 11.57
CA THR A 510 -14.34 -0.13 12.68
C THR A 510 -13.53 -1.32 12.19
N VAL A 511 -12.20 -1.29 12.38
CA VAL A 511 -11.32 -2.41 12.08
C VAL A 511 -11.06 -3.21 13.36
N ARG A 512 -11.31 -4.51 13.31
CA ARG A 512 -10.87 -5.48 14.33
C ARG A 512 -9.58 -6.13 13.86
N THR A 513 -8.51 -5.97 14.63
CA THR A 513 -7.18 -6.56 14.38
C THR A 513 -7.20 -8.07 14.66
N PRO A 514 -6.20 -8.83 14.17
CA PRO A 514 -6.02 -10.24 14.52
C PRO A 514 -5.92 -10.49 16.03
N SER A 515 -5.27 -9.58 16.77
CA SER A 515 -5.21 -9.59 18.24
C SER A 515 -6.55 -9.28 18.97
N GLY A 516 -7.61 -8.91 18.23
CA GLY A 516 -8.93 -8.59 18.79
C GLY A 516 -9.13 -7.14 19.21
N ARG A 517 -8.12 -6.27 19.01
CA ARG A 517 -8.23 -4.82 19.23
C ARG A 517 -9.20 -4.22 18.21
N SER A 518 -10.12 -3.37 18.66
CA SER A 518 -11.06 -2.66 17.79
C SER A 518 -10.67 -1.20 17.68
N VAL A 519 -10.35 -0.74 16.47
CA VAL A 519 -9.90 0.62 16.18
C VAL A 519 -10.85 1.25 15.16
N ARG A 520 -11.21 2.52 15.36
CA ARG A 520 -12.06 3.23 14.41
C ARG A 520 -11.26 3.57 13.14
N ALA A 521 -11.74 3.13 11.99
CA ALA A 521 -11.17 3.50 10.70
C ALA A 521 -11.66 4.90 10.29
N GLN A 522 -10.82 5.65 9.59
CA GLN A 522 -11.27 6.88 8.95
C GLN A 522 -12.02 6.53 7.67
N VAL A 523 -13.18 7.18 7.46
CA VAL A 523 -13.94 7.04 6.21
C VAL A 523 -13.93 8.38 5.50
N ASN A 524 -13.27 8.44 4.35
CA ASN A 524 -13.16 9.66 3.55
C ASN A 524 -13.50 9.35 2.09
N ARG A 525 -14.40 10.14 1.49
CA ARG A 525 -14.86 9.97 0.09
C ARG A 525 -15.29 8.54 -0.27
N GLY A 526 -15.96 7.83 0.66
CA GLY A 526 -16.43 6.45 0.42
C GLY A 526 -15.33 5.40 0.48
N MET A 527 -14.15 5.72 1.04
CA MET A 527 -13.07 4.78 1.31
C MET A 527 -12.80 4.72 2.81
N ALA A 528 -12.79 3.52 3.39
CA ALA A 528 -12.27 3.26 4.72
C ALA A 528 -10.75 3.04 4.65
N SER A 529 -9.99 3.81 5.43
CA SER A 529 -8.53 3.70 5.54
C SER A 529 -8.10 3.28 6.94
N PHE A 530 -7.14 2.35 6.98
CA PHE A 530 -6.51 1.88 8.21
C PHE A 530 -5.04 1.50 7.95
N THR A 531 -4.11 2.03 8.75
CA THR A 531 -2.66 1.93 8.52
C THR A 531 -1.94 0.96 9.45
N ASP A 532 -2.55 0.59 10.59
CA ASP A 532 -1.90 -0.21 11.63
C ASP A 532 -2.02 -1.71 11.31
N THR A 533 -1.35 -2.13 10.24
CA THR A 533 -1.31 -3.49 9.72
C THR A 533 0.00 -4.19 10.08
N ASP A 534 0.37 -4.14 11.36
CA ASP A 534 1.64 -4.60 11.93
C ASP A 534 1.62 -6.05 12.43
N GLU A 535 0.44 -6.67 12.44
CA GLU A 535 0.21 -8.08 12.81
C GLU A 535 -0.17 -8.91 11.58
N VAL A 536 0.37 -10.12 11.46
CA VAL A 536 -0.08 -11.11 10.46
C VAL A 536 -1.41 -11.73 10.89
N GLY A 537 -2.39 -11.72 10.00
CA GLY A 537 -3.70 -12.30 10.29
C GLY A 537 -4.83 -11.75 9.43
N VAL A 538 -6.06 -12.02 9.89
CA VAL A 538 -7.28 -11.54 9.23
C VAL A 538 -7.83 -10.33 9.98
N TYR A 539 -7.87 -9.19 9.30
CA TYR A 539 -8.49 -7.97 9.78
C TYR A 539 -9.95 -7.96 9.36
N SER A 540 -10.85 -7.58 10.26
CA SER A 540 -12.28 -7.48 9.97
C SER A 540 -12.71 -6.01 9.97
N VAL A 541 -13.07 -5.48 8.81
CA VAL A 541 -13.61 -4.13 8.66
C VAL A 541 -15.13 -4.19 8.74
N VAL A 542 -15.66 -3.70 9.86
CA VAL A 542 -17.08 -3.70 10.20
C VAL A 542 -17.67 -2.33 9.86
N THR A 543 -18.74 -2.34 9.07
CA THR A 543 -19.55 -1.16 8.73
C THR A 543 -21.01 -1.38 9.17
N SER A 544 -21.85 -0.35 9.06
CA SER A 544 -23.30 -0.48 9.33
C SER A 544 -24.04 -1.43 8.38
N ARG A 545 -23.41 -1.84 7.27
CA ARG A 545 -24.00 -2.62 6.18
C ARG A 545 -23.43 -4.05 6.10
N GLY A 546 -22.30 -4.32 6.75
CA GLY A 546 -21.69 -5.64 6.77
C GLY A 546 -20.24 -5.67 7.28
N GLU A 547 -19.69 -6.87 7.36
CA GLU A 547 -18.28 -7.16 7.70
C GLU A 547 -17.52 -7.57 6.43
N THR A 548 -16.36 -6.97 6.19
CA THR A 548 -15.42 -7.36 5.14
C THR A 548 -14.12 -7.82 5.78
N ARG A 549 -13.62 -9.00 5.40
CA ARG A 549 -12.37 -9.56 5.91
C ARG A 549 -11.23 -9.29 4.95
N VAL A 550 -10.06 -8.95 5.47
CA VAL A 550 -8.82 -8.72 4.71
C VAL A 550 -7.71 -9.56 5.32
N ALA A 551 -7.00 -10.33 4.51
CA ALA A 551 -5.80 -11.05 4.95
C ALA A 551 -4.57 -10.16 4.80
N VAL A 552 -3.76 -10.11 5.86
CA VAL A 552 -2.47 -9.41 5.90
C VAL A 552 -1.41 -10.44 6.27
N ASN A 553 -0.37 -10.59 5.44
CA ASN A 553 0.69 -11.60 5.65
C ASN A 553 2.08 -11.01 5.47
N LEU A 554 3.09 -11.65 6.08
CA LEU A 554 4.49 -11.26 5.90
C LEU A 554 4.98 -11.51 4.46
N MET A 555 4.81 -12.76 3.97
CA MET A 555 5.11 -13.21 2.59
C MET A 555 6.40 -12.61 2.02
N ASN A 556 7.48 -12.64 2.79
CA ASN A 556 8.75 -12.05 2.40
C ASN A 556 9.87 -13.08 2.61
N ALA A 557 10.50 -13.50 1.52
CA ALA A 557 11.60 -14.47 1.57
C ALA A 557 12.85 -13.91 2.26
N ASP A 558 13.07 -12.59 2.19
CA ASP A 558 14.24 -11.95 2.79
C ASP A 558 14.11 -11.91 4.33
N GLU A 559 12.88 -11.76 4.85
CA GLU A 559 12.62 -11.85 6.30
C GLU A 559 12.67 -13.28 6.82
N SER A 560 12.28 -14.25 5.98
CA SER A 560 12.36 -15.67 6.32
C SER A 560 13.80 -16.20 6.29
N ASP A 561 14.72 -15.54 5.58
CA ASP A 561 16.14 -15.89 5.59
C ASP A 561 16.86 -15.24 6.77
N LEU A 562 16.99 -16.00 7.86
CA LEU A 562 17.60 -15.51 9.11
C LEU A 562 19.13 -15.55 9.10
N THR A 563 19.75 -15.84 7.96
CA THR A 563 21.21 -15.96 7.82
C THR A 563 21.90 -14.64 8.19
N PRO A 564 22.70 -14.60 9.27
CA PRO A 564 23.41 -13.37 9.64
C PRO A 564 24.44 -13.00 8.56
N LEU A 565 24.23 -11.87 7.88
CA LEU A 565 25.17 -11.38 6.87
C LEU A 565 26.32 -10.60 7.53
N PRO A 566 27.55 -10.69 7.00
CA PRO A 566 28.67 -9.90 7.51
C PRO A 566 28.41 -8.41 7.29
N LEU A 567 28.32 -7.66 8.39
CA LEU A 567 28.15 -6.21 8.37
C LEU A 567 29.49 -5.51 8.07
N PRO A 568 29.49 -4.30 7.49
CA PRO A 568 30.70 -3.57 7.17
C PRO A 568 31.57 -3.38 8.41
N ALA A 569 32.86 -3.69 8.29
CA ALA A 569 33.80 -3.42 9.35
C ALA A 569 33.84 -1.91 9.62
N TYR A 570 33.71 -1.52 10.88
CA TYR A 570 33.88 -0.12 11.27
C TYR A 570 35.32 0.30 11.00
N VAL A 571 35.53 1.12 9.98
CA VAL A 571 36.81 1.76 9.71
C VAL A 571 36.85 3.06 10.51
N GLU A 572 37.72 3.12 11.51
CA GLU A 572 37.90 4.32 12.31
C GLU A 572 38.62 5.38 11.46
N GLY A 573 37.86 6.23 10.76
CA GLY A 573 38.43 7.30 9.94
C GLY A 573 39.03 8.43 10.78
N PRO A 574 39.86 9.29 10.17
CA PRO A 574 40.46 10.44 10.83
C PRO A 574 39.35 11.35 11.36
N ARG A 575 39.21 11.40 12.70
CA ARG A 575 38.26 12.28 13.36
C ARG A 575 38.81 13.70 13.30
N PRO A 576 38.10 14.68 12.72
CA PRO A 576 38.47 16.07 12.96
C PRO A 576 38.39 16.32 14.46
N GLU A 577 39.50 16.76 15.07
CA GLU A 577 39.52 17.20 16.47
C GLU A 577 38.45 18.28 16.61
N SER A 578 37.33 17.92 17.25
CA SER A 578 36.27 18.87 17.50
C SER A 578 36.79 19.87 18.52
N PRO A 579 36.83 21.18 18.21
CA PRO A 579 37.32 22.18 19.14
C PRO A 579 36.53 22.11 20.45
N PRO A 580 37.19 22.23 21.61
CA PRO A 580 36.52 22.16 22.90
C PRO A 580 35.43 23.24 22.97
N VAL A 581 34.21 22.82 23.29
CA VAL A 581 33.06 23.72 23.41
C VAL A 581 32.98 24.17 24.87
N LEU A 582 32.69 25.45 25.08
CA LEU A 582 32.45 25.99 26.42
C LEU A 582 31.17 25.37 27.00
N ILE A 583 31.31 24.45 27.96
CA ILE A 583 30.18 23.88 28.70
C ILE A 583 30.03 24.65 30.00
N GLN A 584 28.82 25.14 30.26
CA GLN A 584 28.48 25.80 31.53
C GLN A 584 28.06 24.75 32.56
N ARG A 585 28.91 24.52 33.56
CA ARG A 585 28.56 23.67 34.71
C ARG A 585 28.04 24.54 35.85
N GLU A 586 26.79 24.32 36.22
CA GLU A 586 26.14 25.05 37.30
C GLU A 586 26.55 24.52 38.67
N LEU A 587 26.95 25.42 39.57
CA LEU A 587 27.41 25.09 40.93
C LEU A 587 26.31 25.24 41.99
N TRP A 588 25.12 25.71 41.62
CA TRP A 588 24.02 25.93 42.56
C TRP A 588 23.63 24.70 43.41
N PRO A 589 23.71 23.44 42.94
CA PRO A 589 23.33 22.29 43.77
C PRO A 589 24.19 22.17 45.04
N PHE A 590 25.48 22.49 44.94
CA PHE A 590 26.39 22.49 46.10
C PHE A 590 26.00 23.55 47.13
N PHE A 591 25.55 24.72 46.67
CA PHE A 591 25.09 25.80 47.54
C PHE A 591 23.72 25.50 48.18
N VAL A 592 22.82 24.78 47.50
CA VAL A 592 21.57 24.29 48.11
C VAL A 592 21.85 23.19 49.13
N ALA A 593 22.78 22.27 48.84
CA ALA A 593 23.21 21.24 49.79
C ALA A 593 23.85 21.88 51.04
N LEU A 594 24.68 22.92 50.86
CA LEU A 594 25.24 23.69 51.96
C LEU A 594 24.14 24.40 52.77
N ALA A 595 23.15 25.03 52.12
CA ALA A 595 22.03 25.65 52.80
C ALA A 595 21.19 24.64 53.61
N LEU A 596 20.94 23.45 53.06
CA LEU A 596 20.27 22.35 53.76
C LEU A 596 21.04 21.89 54.99
N LEU A 597 22.37 21.72 54.87
CA LEU A 597 23.23 21.33 56.00
C LEU A 597 23.21 22.39 57.11
N LEU A 598 23.26 23.67 56.74
CA LEU A 598 23.19 24.79 57.68
C LEU A 598 21.83 24.89 58.37
N PHE A 599 20.71 24.68 57.65
CA PHE A 599 19.38 24.64 58.26
C PHE A 599 19.16 23.41 59.14
N ALA A 600 19.70 22.25 58.77
CA ALA A 600 19.65 21.05 59.61
C ALA A 600 20.44 21.24 60.92
N LEU A 601 21.63 21.84 60.83
CA LEU A 601 22.46 22.17 61.99
C LEU A 601 21.80 23.23 62.88
N GLU A 602 21.20 24.27 62.29
CA GLU A 602 20.42 25.30 62.99
C GLU A 602 19.23 24.67 63.73
N GLY A 603 18.45 23.83 63.05
CA GLY A 603 17.31 23.12 63.64
C GLY A 603 17.72 22.19 64.76
N PHE A 604 18.83 21.46 64.61
CA PHE A 604 19.38 20.58 65.65
C PHE A 604 19.85 21.36 66.88
N LEU A 605 20.57 22.47 66.70
CA LEU A 605 21.01 23.33 67.79
C LEU A 605 19.83 24.02 68.48
N TYR A 606 18.80 24.41 67.73
CA TYR A 606 17.56 24.97 68.27
C TYR A 606 16.83 23.96 69.15
N TRP A 607 16.68 22.74 68.66
CA TRP A 607 16.07 21.64 69.39
C TRP A 607 16.85 21.32 70.67
N ARG A 608 18.18 21.17 70.58
CA ARG A 608 19.07 20.94 71.73
C ARG A 608 18.97 22.05 72.79
N ARG A 609 18.87 23.32 72.37
CA ARG A 609 18.74 24.49 73.25
C ARG A 609 17.41 24.53 73.99
N GLN A 610 16.32 24.04 73.39
CA GLN A 610 14.98 24.05 73.99
C GLN A 610 14.67 22.83 74.86
N THR A 611 15.28 21.68 74.57
CA THR A 611 15.02 20.44 75.32
C THR A 611 16.09 20.14 76.38
N GLY A 612 17.10 21.01 76.51
CA GLY A 612 18.23 20.80 77.41
C GLY A 612 19.03 19.54 77.09
N GLY A 613 19.02 19.10 75.82
CA GLY A 613 19.67 17.86 75.39
C GLY A 613 18.88 16.57 75.65
N ARG A 614 17.63 16.64 76.12
CA ARG A 614 16.75 15.47 76.24
C ARG A 614 15.93 15.27 74.96
N LEU A 615 15.70 14.02 74.55
CA LEU A 615 14.83 13.68 73.41
C LEU A 615 13.35 13.94 73.75
N GLY A 616 12.93 15.20 73.78
CA GLY A 616 11.55 15.62 74.02
C GLY A 616 11.05 16.63 72.98
N LEU A 617 9.74 16.73 72.81
CA LEU A 617 9.14 17.80 72.00
C LEU A 617 9.13 19.13 72.79
N PRO A 618 9.33 20.29 72.13
CA PRO A 618 9.22 21.59 72.79
C PRO A 618 7.85 21.76 73.47
N ARG A 619 7.84 22.28 74.70
CA ARG A 619 6.64 22.39 75.56
C ARG A 619 5.76 23.61 75.23
N GLY A 620 6.30 24.63 74.57
CA GLY A 620 5.55 25.84 74.18
C GLY A 620 4.89 25.72 72.80
N LEU A 621 3.65 26.19 72.67
CA LEU A 621 2.92 26.28 71.39
C LEU A 621 3.71 27.04 70.31
N GLY A 622 4.32 28.18 70.66
CA GLY A 622 5.13 28.96 69.72
C GLY A 622 6.41 28.27 69.26
N ASP A 623 6.98 27.39 70.09
CA ASP A 623 8.20 26.67 69.75
C ASP A 623 7.93 25.49 68.81
N ARG A 624 6.75 24.86 68.95
CA ARG A 624 6.27 23.84 68.02
C ARG A 624 5.99 24.41 66.63
N TRP A 625 5.38 25.60 66.56
CA TRP A 625 5.17 26.31 65.29
C TRP A 625 6.49 26.67 64.60
N ALA A 626 7.47 27.16 65.37
CA ALA A 626 8.79 27.50 64.83
C ALA A 626 9.59 26.27 64.37
N LEU A 627 9.43 25.11 65.02
CA LEU A 627 10.01 23.85 64.55
C LEU A 627 9.29 23.37 63.28
N GLY A 628 7.95 23.41 63.24
CA GLY A 628 7.15 23.01 62.09
C GLY A 628 7.45 23.82 60.82
N LEU A 629 7.57 25.14 60.95
CA LEU A 629 7.97 26.03 59.84
C LEU A 629 9.36 25.69 59.28
N ARG A 630 10.33 25.34 60.15
CA ARG A 630 11.67 24.93 59.71
C ARG A 630 11.65 23.59 58.99
N CYS A 631 10.90 22.61 59.50
CA CYS A 631 10.72 21.33 58.83
C CYS A 631 10.02 21.48 57.46
N ALA A 632 9.02 22.36 57.37
CA ALA A 632 8.36 22.68 56.10
C ALA A 632 9.32 23.34 55.10
N LEU A 633 10.14 24.29 55.55
CA LEU A 633 11.15 24.93 54.70
C LEU A 633 12.19 23.92 54.19
N LEU A 634 12.62 23.00 55.05
CA LEU A 634 13.57 21.94 54.71
C LEU A 634 12.95 20.95 53.69
N ALA A 635 11.66 20.62 53.84
CA ALA A 635 10.92 19.81 52.87
C ALA A 635 10.80 20.50 51.50
N VAL A 636 10.51 21.80 51.46
CA VAL A 636 10.44 22.58 50.20
C VAL A 636 11.81 22.64 49.51
N LEU A 637 12.90 22.81 50.26
CA LEU A 637 14.27 22.79 49.71
C LEU A 637 14.64 21.42 49.13
N LEU A 638 14.25 20.33 49.80
CA LEU A 638 14.41 18.97 49.28
C LEU A 638 13.59 18.75 48.01
N LEU A 639 12.36 19.29 47.95
CA LEU A 639 11.53 19.22 46.74
C LEU A 639 12.14 20.03 45.59
N ALA A 640 12.76 21.18 45.87
CA ALA A 640 13.44 21.98 44.84
C ALA A 640 14.63 21.24 44.19
N LEU A 641 15.34 20.38 44.94
CA LEU A 641 16.39 19.51 44.40
C LEU A 641 15.86 18.48 43.38
N THR A 642 14.57 18.12 43.46
CA THR A 642 13.94 17.17 42.53
C THR A 642 13.56 17.78 41.17
N LYS A 643 13.80 19.09 40.96
CA LYS A 643 13.54 19.80 39.69
C LYS A 643 12.14 19.53 39.09
N PRO A 644 11.04 19.87 39.79
CA PRO A 644 9.70 19.72 39.22
C PRO A 644 9.58 20.55 37.93
N THR A 645 9.21 19.90 36.82
CA THR A 645 8.99 20.54 35.51
C THR A 645 7.50 20.77 35.28
N ILE A 646 7.16 21.95 34.74
CA ILE A 646 5.81 22.29 34.29
C ILE A 646 5.86 22.36 32.75
N PRO A 647 5.11 21.53 32.01
CA PRO A 647 5.07 21.58 30.55
C PRO A 647 4.47 22.91 30.10
N ARG A 648 5.11 23.56 29.11
CA ARG A 648 4.67 24.83 28.54
C ARG A 648 4.21 24.56 27.11
N TRP A 649 2.96 24.90 26.78
CA TRP A 649 2.47 24.84 25.40
C TRP A 649 3.15 25.92 24.56
N ALA A 650 3.74 25.54 23.43
CA ALA A 650 4.35 26.45 22.47
C ALA A 650 3.63 26.30 21.13
N ASP A 651 3.05 27.39 20.63
CA ASP A 651 2.59 27.51 19.23
C ASP A 651 3.83 27.72 18.34
N ARG A 652 4.35 26.67 17.71
CA ARG A 652 5.42 26.76 16.70
C ARG A 652 4.97 26.06 15.43
N LEU A 653 5.21 26.68 14.28
CA LEU A 653 4.90 26.11 12.97
C LEU A 653 6.16 25.58 12.29
N ASN A 654 6.09 24.35 11.80
CA ASN A 654 7.14 23.70 11.03
C ASN A 654 6.71 23.58 9.57
N VAL A 655 7.44 24.19 8.64
CA VAL A 655 7.08 24.21 7.22
C VAL A 655 8.18 23.57 6.37
N THR A 656 7.85 22.50 5.66
CA THR A 656 8.77 21.82 4.74
C THR A 656 8.31 22.03 3.30
N PHE A 657 9.15 22.63 2.48
CA PHE A 657 8.91 22.83 1.05
C PHE A 657 9.43 21.63 0.26
N LEU A 658 8.59 21.07 -0.61
CA LEU A 658 8.90 19.93 -1.47
C LEU A 658 8.96 20.42 -2.92
N LEU A 659 10.15 20.49 -3.52
CA LEU A 659 10.38 21.04 -4.87
C LEU A 659 10.59 19.92 -5.88
N ASP A 660 9.79 19.95 -6.93
CA ASP A 660 9.88 19.02 -8.05
C ASP A 660 10.98 19.45 -9.04
N MET A 661 11.92 18.55 -9.27
CA MET A 661 13.06 18.70 -10.18
C MET A 661 12.97 17.75 -11.38
N SER A 662 11.80 17.13 -11.62
CA SER A 662 11.54 16.25 -12.75
C SER A 662 11.61 16.98 -14.10
N ASP A 663 11.92 16.22 -15.16
CA ASP A 663 12.13 16.73 -16.52
C ASP A 663 10.85 17.37 -17.11
N SER A 664 9.67 17.03 -16.59
CA SER A 664 8.41 17.69 -16.97
C SER A 664 8.27 19.12 -16.43
N VAL A 665 9.06 19.51 -15.42
CA VAL A 665 9.08 20.86 -14.86
C VAL A 665 10.19 21.68 -15.51
N SER A 666 9.82 22.66 -16.33
CA SER A 666 10.78 23.55 -17.00
C SER A 666 11.71 24.29 -16.03
N LEU A 667 12.92 24.65 -16.47
CA LEU A 667 13.88 25.41 -15.66
C LEU A 667 13.30 26.72 -15.10
N ALA A 668 12.46 27.42 -15.87
CA ALA A 668 11.77 28.63 -15.43
C ALA A 668 10.76 28.35 -14.31
N ALA A 669 10.02 27.25 -14.40
CA ALA A 669 9.08 26.84 -13.36
C ALA A 669 9.81 26.41 -12.07
N ARG A 670 10.94 25.70 -12.17
CA ARG A 670 11.80 25.35 -11.01
C ARG A 670 12.32 26.60 -10.29
N GLU A 671 12.77 27.60 -11.03
CA GLU A 671 13.22 28.89 -10.46
C GLU A 671 12.05 29.66 -9.79
N SER A 672 10.85 29.62 -10.38
CA SER A 672 9.65 30.21 -9.78
C SER A 672 9.26 29.51 -8.46
N ALA A 673 9.32 28.17 -8.44
CA ALA A 673 9.05 27.38 -7.24
C ALA A 673 10.03 27.72 -6.11
N TYR A 674 11.33 27.81 -6.42
CA TYR A 674 12.33 28.26 -5.45
C TYR A 674 12.04 29.66 -4.90
N ARG A 675 11.70 30.62 -5.77
CA ARG A 675 11.36 32.00 -5.33
C ARG A 675 10.15 32.03 -4.40
N PHE A 676 9.13 31.23 -4.67
CA PHE A 676 7.97 31.11 -3.79
C PHE A 676 8.37 30.61 -2.40
N ALA A 677 9.20 29.56 -2.32
CA ALA A 677 9.70 29.03 -1.05
C ALA A 677 10.51 30.08 -0.29
N ALA A 678 11.45 30.76 -0.96
CA ALA A 678 12.29 31.80 -0.35
C ALA A 678 11.47 33.00 0.17
N GLN A 679 10.47 33.45 -0.59
CA GLN A 679 9.56 34.53 -0.17
C GLN A 679 8.70 34.11 1.02
N SER A 680 8.20 32.87 1.02
CA SER A 680 7.37 32.32 2.11
C SER A 680 8.15 32.26 3.43
N VAL A 681 9.41 31.80 3.40
CA VAL A 681 10.27 31.75 4.59
C VAL A 681 10.58 33.14 5.13
N SER A 682 10.76 34.12 4.25
CA SER A 682 11.01 35.51 4.65
C SER A 682 9.83 36.15 5.40
N ALA A 683 8.62 35.60 5.26
CA ALA A 683 7.39 36.07 5.89
C ALA A 683 7.01 35.31 7.18
N MET A 684 7.77 34.29 7.58
CA MET A 684 7.49 33.46 8.77
C MET A 684 7.74 34.22 10.10
N GLN A 685 7.09 33.77 11.18
CA GLN A 685 7.25 34.39 12.49
C GLN A 685 8.58 34.00 13.16
N PRO A 686 9.13 34.83 14.06
CA PRO A 686 10.32 34.49 14.83
C PRO A 686 10.05 33.26 15.73
N GLY A 687 10.61 32.11 15.35
CA GLY A 687 10.43 30.84 16.09
C GLY A 687 9.90 29.69 15.24
N ASP A 688 9.34 29.99 14.07
CA ASP A 688 8.95 29.00 13.06
C ASP A 688 10.19 28.35 12.44
N GLN A 689 10.03 27.13 11.95
CA GLN A 689 11.09 26.38 11.32
C GLN A 689 10.76 26.12 9.85
N ALA A 690 11.78 26.19 9.00
CA ALA A 690 11.65 25.89 7.58
C ALA A 690 12.68 24.85 7.13
N GLY A 691 12.26 23.97 6.22
CA GLY A 691 13.09 22.94 5.58
C GLY A 691 12.82 22.84 4.08
N LEU A 692 13.76 22.25 3.34
CA LEU A 692 13.68 22.08 1.89
C LEU A 692 14.00 20.63 1.50
N VAL A 693 13.10 20.03 0.74
CA VAL A 693 13.28 18.71 0.12
C VAL A 693 13.16 18.90 -1.39
N VAL A 694 14.08 18.31 -2.15
CA VAL A 694 13.98 18.22 -3.61
C VAL A 694 13.63 16.79 -4.01
N PHE A 695 12.84 16.63 -5.06
CA PHE A 695 12.46 15.31 -5.54
C PHE A 695 12.34 15.23 -7.06
N GLY A 696 12.60 14.03 -7.58
CA GLY A 696 12.41 13.61 -8.97
C GLY A 696 12.07 12.12 -8.92
N GLU A 697 12.89 11.26 -9.51
CA GLU A 697 12.79 9.80 -9.35
C GLU A 697 12.97 9.39 -7.88
N ASP A 698 13.90 10.06 -7.19
CA ASP A 698 14.15 9.97 -5.76
C ASP A 698 13.89 11.31 -5.05
N ALA A 699 13.70 11.28 -3.73
CA ALA A 699 13.57 12.46 -2.87
C ALA A 699 14.73 12.59 -1.87
N VAL A 700 15.23 13.81 -1.68
CA VAL A 700 16.38 14.14 -0.81
C VAL A 700 16.10 15.40 0.01
N VAL A 701 16.46 15.38 1.29
CA VAL A 701 16.46 16.59 2.14
C VAL A 701 17.65 17.45 1.75
N ASP A 702 17.39 18.56 1.08
CA ASP A 702 18.43 19.53 0.70
C ASP A 702 18.82 20.41 1.90
N GLN A 703 17.82 20.91 2.64
CA GLN A 703 18.03 21.71 3.84
C GLN A 703 17.15 21.18 4.99
N PRO A 704 17.74 20.81 6.15
CA PRO A 704 17.00 20.28 7.28
C PRO A 704 16.10 21.34 7.92
N LEU A 705 15.04 20.89 8.58
CA LEU A 705 14.12 21.75 9.31
C LEU A 705 14.87 22.50 10.43
N ARG A 706 14.94 23.82 10.33
CA ARG A 706 15.62 24.67 11.32
C ARG A 706 14.94 26.05 11.42
N PRO A 707 15.08 26.76 12.55
CA PRO A 707 14.73 28.17 12.63
C PRO A 707 15.57 28.96 11.62
N THR A 708 14.94 29.48 10.56
CA THR A 708 15.63 30.25 9.52
C THR A 708 14.71 31.32 8.95
N THR A 709 15.29 32.42 8.51
CA THR A 709 14.60 33.51 7.80
C THR A 709 14.88 33.49 6.30
N LYS A 710 15.73 32.57 5.83
CA LYS A 710 16.11 32.41 4.42
C LYS A 710 16.34 30.94 4.06
N ILE A 711 16.02 30.58 2.82
CA ILE A 711 16.34 29.29 2.20
C ILE A 711 17.29 29.52 1.02
N GLU A 712 18.35 28.72 0.96
CA GLU A 712 19.33 28.78 -0.13
C GLU A 712 18.82 28.04 -1.37
N ARG A 713 19.43 28.31 -2.53
CA ARG A 713 19.11 27.56 -3.75
C ARG A 713 19.41 26.08 -3.56
N PRO A 714 18.56 25.17 -4.08
CA PRO A 714 18.80 23.75 -3.95
C PRO A 714 20.16 23.35 -4.53
N GLN A 715 20.92 22.56 -3.78
CA GLN A 715 22.25 22.05 -4.17
C GLN A 715 22.20 20.57 -4.53
N ALA A 716 21.27 19.82 -3.92
CA ALA A 716 21.07 18.41 -4.19
C ALA A 716 20.56 18.17 -5.62
N GLN A 717 21.18 17.21 -6.30
CA GLN A 717 20.75 16.74 -7.61
C GLN A 717 19.97 15.43 -7.45
N VAL A 718 18.83 15.34 -8.12
CA VAL A 718 17.98 14.16 -8.18
C VAL A 718 17.71 13.82 -9.65
N ALA A 719 17.54 12.54 -9.96
CA ALA A 719 17.27 12.11 -11.33
C ALA A 719 15.91 12.65 -11.81
N GLY A 720 15.87 13.28 -12.99
CA GLY A 720 14.69 13.99 -13.49
C GLY A 720 13.65 13.13 -14.22
N ARG A 721 13.99 11.88 -14.58
CA ARG A 721 13.13 10.99 -15.37
C ARG A 721 11.86 10.53 -14.64
N GLY A 722 11.86 10.63 -13.31
CA GLY A 722 10.76 10.23 -12.43
C GLY A 722 10.19 11.40 -11.63
N THR A 723 9.00 11.18 -11.08
CA THR A 723 8.30 12.09 -10.16
C THR A 723 7.67 11.27 -9.02
N ASN A 724 8.42 11.09 -7.94
CA ASN A 724 8.06 10.29 -6.77
C ASN A 724 7.57 11.17 -5.60
N LEU A 725 6.37 11.71 -5.77
CA LEU A 725 5.69 12.54 -4.77
C LEU A 725 5.47 11.81 -3.44
N ALA A 726 5.27 10.49 -3.47
CA ALA A 726 5.06 9.67 -2.28
C ALA A 726 6.29 9.70 -1.36
N GLN A 727 7.47 9.48 -1.93
CA GLN A 727 8.72 9.48 -1.16
C GLN A 727 9.07 10.87 -0.62
N ALA A 728 8.80 11.94 -1.39
CA ALA A 728 9.00 13.31 -0.93
C ALA A 728 8.16 13.64 0.31
N LEU A 729 6.88 13.25 0.31
CA LEU A 729 5.99 13.40 1.45
C LEU A 729 6.40 12.53 2.64
N GLN A 730 6.84 11.28 2.40
CA GLN A 730 7.35 10.40 3.46
C GLN A 730 8.57 11.01 4.15
N LEU A 731 9.51 11.53 3.36
CA LEU A 731 10.72 12.16 3.88
C LEU A 731 10.39 13.44 4.65
N GLY A 732 9.45 14.24 4.13
CA GLY A 732 8.89 15.39 4.85
C GLY A 732 8.35 15.00 6.22
N LEU A 733 7.47 13.99 6.28
CA LEU A 733 6.90 13.47 7.53
C LEU A 733 7.97 12.96 8.49
N ALA A 734 8.95 12.23 7.99
CA ALA A 734 10.01 11.64 8.79
C ALA A 734 10.93 12.70 9.42
N THR A 735 11.05 13.88 8.79
CA THR A 735 11.79 15.02 9.33
C THR A 735 10.99 15.92 10.27
N ALA A 736 9.67 15.76 10.31
CA ALA A 736 8.78 16.63 11.06
C ALA A 736 8.70 16.22 12.55
N PRO A 737 8.79 17.16 13.51
CA PRO A 737 8.63 16.86 14.93
C PRO A 737 7.23 16.30 15.25
N PRO A 738 7.12 15.17 15.98
CA PRO A 738 5.82 14.59 16.31
C PRO A 738 5.08 15.47 17.35
N GLY A 739 3.78 15.67 17.14
CA GLY A 739 2.91 16.42 18.05
C GLY A 739 3.01 17.95 17.93
N GLU A 740 3.74 18.47 16.94
CA GLU A 740 3.80 19.89 16.59
C GLU A 740 2.96 20.19 15.32
N ALA A 741 2.68 21.47 15.06
CA ALA A 741 1.97 21.89 13.85
C ALA A 741 2.90 21.80 12.64
N ASN A 742 2.72 20.77 11.81
CA ASN A 742 3.55 20.47 10.65
C ASN A 742 2.81 20.80 9.35
N ARG A 743 3.51 21.44 8.41
CA ARG A 743 2.98 21.84 7.10
C ARG A 743 3.92 21.47 5.97
N PHE A 744 3.40 20.76 4.98
CA PHE A 744 4.11 20.42 3.76
C PHE A 744 3.60 21.28 2.60
N VAL A 745 4.49 21.89 1.83
CA VAL A 745 4.14 22.70 0.65
C VAL A 745 4.76 22.06 -0.58
N LEU A 746 3.92 21.49 -1.44
CA LEU A 746 4.30 20.82 -2.68
C LEU A 746 4.41 21.83 -3.83
N LEU A 747 5.54 21.85 -4.54
CA LEU A 747 5.74 22.67 -5.74
C LEU A 747 6.05 21.76 -6.92
N THR A 748 5.02 21.42 -7.70
CA THR A 748 5.04 20.36 -8.72
C THR A 748 4.00 20.63 -9.81
N ASP A 749 4.13 19.98 -10.96
CA ASP A 749 3.07 19.89 -11.97
C ASP A 749 1.96 18.87 -11.59
N GLY A 750 2.16 18.12 -10.50
CA GLY A 750 1.22 17.17 -9.91
C GLY A 750 1.17 15.81 -10.58
N ARG A 751 2.06 15.51 -11.55
CA ARG A 751 2.02 14.27 -12.34
C ARG A 751 2.97 13.21 -11.77
N GLN A 752 2.49 12.50 -10.76
CA GLN A 752 3.22 11.37 -10.17
C GLN A 752 3.34 10.19 -11.15
N ASN A 753 4.52 9.57 -11.24
CA ASN A 753 4.75 8.35 -12.02
C ASN A 753 5.37 7.19 -11.22
N ALA A 754 5.75 7.40 -9.95
CA ALA A 754 6.26 6.37 -9.04
C ALA A 754 5.70 6.53 -7.63
N GLY A 755 5.31 5.42 -6.98
CA GLY A 755 4.77 5.38 -5.60
C GLY A 755 3.26 5.64 -5.51
N ASN A 756 2.73 5.85 -4.30
CA ASN A 756 1.32 6.23 -4.06
C ASN A 756 1.24 7.46 -3.14
N ALA A 757 1.28 8.67 -3.73
CA ALA A 757 1.29 9.90 -2.93
C ALA A 757 -0.03 10.12 -2.19
N LEU A 758 -1.14 9.59 -2.69
CA LEU A 758 -2.43 9.71 -2.02
C LEU A 758 -2.44 8.94 -0.69
N ALA A 759 -1.90 7.72 -0.68
CA ALA A 759 -1.78 6.93 0.55
C ALA A 759 -0.88 7.63 1.59
N VAL A 760 0.25 8.21 1.15
CA VAL A 760 1.15 8.95 2.04
C VAL A 760 0.54 10.26 2.51
N ALA A 761 -0.15 10.99 1.64
CA ALA A 761 -0.85 12.22 2.00
C ALA A 761 -1.96 11.97 3.03
N GLN A 762 -2.64 10.82 2.93
CA GLN A 762 -3.61 10.41 3.95
C GLN A 762 -2.90 10.09 5.28
N ALA A 763 -1.79 9.34 5.26
CA ALA A 763 -1.00 9.09 6.46
C ALA A 763 -0.46 10.39 7.10
N ALA A 764 -0.06 11.37 6.28
CA ALA A 764 0.37 12.68 6.74
C ALA A 764 -0.74 13.42 7.50
N LYS A 765 -1.95 13.37 6.95
CA LYS A 765 -3.13 13.98 7.54
C LYS A 765 -3.54 13.29 8.84
N ASP A 766 -3.42 11.97 8.89
CA ASP A 766 -3.68 11.17 10.09
C ASP A 766 -2.66 11.47 11.20
N ALA A 767 -1.42 11.80 10.82
CA ALA A 767 -0.38 12.32 11.72
C ALA A 767 -0.55 13.79 12.11
N GLY A 768 -1.62 14.47 11.65
CA GLY A 768 -1.92 15.86 11.98
C GLY A 768 -1.14 16.90 11.19
N ALA A 769 -0.54 16.54 10.05
CA ALA A 769 0.16 17.47 9.18
C ALA A 769 -0.72 18.02 8.05
N ASP A 770 -0.62 19.32 7.79
CA ASP A 770 -1.30 19.97 6.68
C ASP A 770 -0.48 19.82 5.39
N ILE A 771 -1.14 19.61 4.25
CA ILE A 771 -0.50 19.59 2.93
C ILE A 771 -1.12 20.69 2.05
N TYR A 772 -0.28 21.56 1.51
CA TYR A 772 -0.60 22.58 0.52
C TYR A 772 0.14 22.28 -0.79
N TYR A 773 -0.36 22.78 -1.90
CA TYR A 773 0.33 22.67 -3.19
C TYR A 773 0.31 24.01 -3.94
N VAL A 774 1.36 24.23 -4.73
CA VAL A 774 1.54 25.35 -5.64
C VAL A 774 1.82 24.76 -7.03
N PRO A 775 0.91 24.93 -8.01
CA PRO A 775 1.08 24.32 -9.32
C PRO A 775 2.20 24.99 -10.11
N ALA A 776 3.10 24.18 -10.68
CA ALA A 776 4.08 24.63 -11.66
C ALA A 776 3.45 24.68 -13.06
N PRO A 777 3.50 25.82 -13.80
CA PRO A 777 2.95 25.90 -15.15
C PRO A 777 3.79 25.07 -16.14
N LEU A 778 3.11 24.33 -17.03
CA LEU A 778 3.72 23.67 -18.17
C LEU A 778 4.02 24.73 -19.25
N THR A 779 5.28 25.10 -19.41
CA THR A 779 5.76 26.11 -20.38
C THR A 779 6.52 25.44 -21.53
N PHE A 780 5.85 24.60 -22.31
CA PHE A 780 6.39 24.08 -23.55
C PHE A 780 5.70 24.76 -24.74
N PRO A 781 6.43 25.31 -25.73
CA PRO A 781 5.85 26.09 -26.83
C PRO A 781 5.40 25.24 -28.02
N GLN A 782 6.10 24.14 -28.35
CA GLN A 782 5.80 23.25 -29.47
C GLN A 782 6.38 21.86 -29.19
N GLU A 783 5.56 20.98 -28.63
CA GLU A 783 5.95 19.59 -28.38
C GLU A 783 5.20 18.62 -29.28
N VAL A 784 5.93 17.61 -29.75
CA VAL A 784 5.40 16.44 -30.42
C VAL A 784 5.77 15.21 -29.59
N VAL A 785 4.92 14.21 -29.59
CA VAL A 785 5.15 12.94 -28.89
C VAL A 785 4.67 11.82 -29.77
N VAL A 786 5.46 10.76 -29.96
CA VAL A 786 4.95 9.51 -30.52
C VAL A 786 4.44 8.66 -29.36
N GLU A 787 3.14 8.78 -29.07
CA GLU A 787 2.52 8.14 -27.90
C GLU A 787 2.62 6.61 -27.97
N SER A 788 2.35 6.03 -29.13
CA SER A 788 2.34 4.57 -29.27
C SER A 788 2.45 4.08 -30.71
N MET A 789 2.87 2.82 -30.84
CA MET A 789 2.75 2.04 -32.07
C MET A 789 1.77 0.89 -31.85
N VAL A 790 0.57 1.03 -32.39
CA VAL A 790 -0.50 0.06 -32.24
C VAL A 790 -0.37 -1.02 -33.32
N LEU A 791 -0.10 -2.23 -32.83
CA LEU A 791 0.01 -3.47 -33.60
C LEU A 791 -0.89 -4.53 -32.96
N PRO A 792 -1.42 -5.49 -33.75
CA PRO A 792 -1.97 -6.70 -33.17
C PRO A 792 -0.91 -7.44 -32.34
N GLN A 793 -1.31 -8.15 -31.29
CA GLN A 793 -0.36 -8.96 -30.52
C GLN A 793 0.15 -10.16 -31.35
N GLU A 794 -0.74 -10.75 -32.14
CA GLU A 794 -0.47 -11.93 -32.96
C GLU A 794 -1.15 -11.80 -34.33
N VAL A 795 -0.42 -12.19 -35.38
CA VAL A 795 -0.96 -12.37 -36.74
C VAL A 795 -0.51 -13.73 -37.29
N LYS A 796 -1.32 -14.30 -38.16
CA LYS A 796 -0.95 -15.51 -38.90
C LYS A 796 0.06 -15.16 -40.00
N PHE A 797 0.81 -16.18 -40.41
CA PHE A 797 1.64 -16.12 -41.60
C PHE A 797 0.85 -15.56 -42.80
N GLY A 798 1.37 -14.50 -43.43
CA GLY A 798 0.76 -13.86 -44.60
C GLY A 798 -0.51 -13.04 -44.33
N GLU A 799 -1.00 -12.99 -43.09
CA GLU A 799 -2.18 -12.19 -42.73
C GLU A 799 -1.85 -10.70 -42.87
N PRO A 800 -2.62 -9.93 -43.68
CA PRO A 800 -2.43 -8.49 -43.75
C PRO A 800 -2.94 -7.84 -42.45
N PHE A 801 -2.16 -6.91 -41.92
CA PHE A 801 -2.53 -6.11 -40.76
C PHE A 801 -2.18 -4.63 -40.95
N GLN A 802 -2.70 -3.79 -40.07
CA GLN A 802 -2.43 -2.36 -40.05
C GLN A 802 -1.54 -2.02 -38.86
N ALA A 803 -0.36 -1.45 -39.12
CA ALA A 803 0.49 -0.84 -38.13
C ALA A 803 0.11 0.64 -38.01
N LYS A 804 -0.39 1.06 -36.85
CA LYS A 804 -0.85 2.42 -36.62
C LYS A 804 0.14 3.15 -35.70
N VAL A 805 0.62 4.30 -36.13
CA VAL A 805 1.46 5.18 -35.32
C VAL A 805 0.60 6.30 -34.79
N VAL A 806 0.52 6.42 -33.46
CA VAL A 806 -0.19 7.49 -32.76
C VAL A 806 0.81 8.55 -32.36
N ALA A 807 0.61 9.78 -32.82
CA ALA A 807 1.42 10.92 -32.44
C ALA A 807 0.54 12.06 -31.91
N TRP A 808 0.94 12.70 -30.82
CA TRP A 808 0.30 13.90 -30.30
C TRP A 808 1.15 15.12 -30.67
N SER A 809 0.50 16.22 -31.04
CA SER A 809 1.15 17.49 -31.35
C SER A 809 0.48 18.62 -30.59
N GLN A 810 1.27 19.50 -29.95
CA GLN A 810 0.73 20.66 -29.24
C GLN A 810 0.17 21.71 -30.20
N ALA A 811 0.83 21.91 -31.34
CA ALA A 811 0.49 22.88 -32.36
C ALA A 811 0.45 22.24 -33.75
N GLU A 812 0.00 22.99 -34.75
CA GLU A 812 0.05 22.53 -36.12
C GLU A 812 1.50 22.58 -36.62
N THR A 813 2.04 21.46 -37.10
CA THR A 813 3.44 21.37 -37.55
C THR A 813 3.63 20.28 -38.61
N GLN A 814 4.84 20.16 -39.14
CA GLN A 814 5.21 19.17 -40.14
C GLN A 814 6.45 18.42 -39.67
N GLY A 815 6.45 17.10 -39.88
CA GLY A 815 7.55 16.23 -39.47
C GLY A 815 7.80 15.08 -40.43
N ARG A 816 8.94 14.40 -40.27
CA ARG A 816 9.27 13.18 -41.00
C ARG A 816 9.03 11.96 -40.11
N LEU A 817 8.02 11.16 -40.45
CA LEU A 817 7.75 9.90 -39.78
C LEU A 817 8.52 8.76 -40.47
N SER A 818 9.37 8.07 -39.73
CA SER A 818 10.18 6.93 -40.19
C SER A 818 9.74 5.65 -39.48
N LEU A 819 9.64 4.55 -40.23
CA LEU A 819 9.24 3.24 -39.71
C LEU A 819 10.39 2.23 -39.90
N TYR A 820 10.66 1.46 -38.86
CA TYR A 820 11.68 0.42 -38.84
C TYR A 820 11.07 -0.91 -38.38
N ARG A 821 11.65 -2.02 -38.82
CA ARG A 821 11.33 -3.39 -38.37
C ARG A 821 12.64 -4.13 -38.11
N ASN A 822 12.81 -4.66 -36.90
CA ASN A 822 14.03 -5.34 -36.45
C ASN A 822 15.29 -4.48 -36.71
N ALA A 823 15.18 -3.18 -36.43
CA ALA A 823 16.17 -2.14 -36.74
C ALA A 823 16.45 -1.88 -38.25
N GLU A 824 15.78 -2.58 -39.16
CA GLU A 824 15.83 -2.32 -40.60
C GLU A 824 14.84 -1.22 -40.98
N PHE A 825 15.27 -0.24 -41.78
CA PHE A 825 14.42 0.85 -42.24
C PHE A 825 13.42 0.36 -43.29
N LEU A 826 12.12 0.55 -43.05
CA LEU A 826 11.05 0.21 -43.99
C LEU A 826 10.68 1.37 -44.91
N GLY A 827 10.76 2.60 -44.42
CA GLY A 827 10.39 3.80 -45.17
C GLY A 827 10.19 5.03 -44.29
N SER A 828 10.12 6.20 -44.93
CA SER A 828 9.78 7.46 -44.25
C SER A 828 8.80 8.26 -45.10
N GLN A 829 7.92 9.01 -44.44
CA GLN A 829 6.94 9.89 -45.07
C GLN A 829 6.89 11.22 -44.33
N VAL A 830 6.77 12.32 -45.07
CA VAL A 830 6.51 13.62 -44.47
C VAL A 830 5.03 13.71 -44.10
N VAL A 831 4.76 13.97 -42.83
CA VAL A 831 3.42 14.01 -42.25
C VAL A 831 3.10 15.40 -41.74
N ARG A 832 1.86 15.84 -41.93
CA ARG A 832 1.33 17.08 -41.32
C ARG A 832 0.60 16.69 -40.04
N LEU A 833 0.98 17.31 -38.93
CA LEU A 833 0.43 17.08 -37.61
C LEU A 833 -0.53 18.24 -37.28
N SER A 834 -1.79 17.91 -36.99
CA SER A 834 -2.74 18.87 -36.44
C SER A 834 -2.62 18.92 -34.91
N PRO A 835 -2.99 20.03 -34.24
CA PRO A 835 -3.05 20.06 -32.78
C PRO A 835 -3.91 18.92 -32.22
N GLY A 836 -3.40 18.19 -31.23
CA GLY A 836 -4.00 16.99 -30.68
C GLY A 836 -3.39 15.69 -31.24
N LYS A 837 -4.17 14.60 -31.19
CA LYS A 837 -3.73 13.27 -31.65
C LYS A 837 -3.90 13.10 -33.16
N ASN A 838 -2.91 12.47 -33.77
CA ASN A 838 -2.81 12.16 -35.19
C ASN A 838 -2.49 10.66 -35.33
N VAL A 839 -3.10 9.98 -36.29
CA VAL A 839 -2.78 8.57 -36.60
C VAL A 839 -2.37 8.36 -38.03
N PHE A 840 -1.28 7.65 -38.19
CA PHE A 840 -0.72 7.24 -39.48
C PHE A 840 -0.79 5.72 -39.57
N THR A 841 -1.46 5.21 -40.61
CA THR A 841 -1.71 3.78 -40.77
C THR A 841 -0.89 3.21 -41.93
N TYR A 842 -0.16 2.13 -41.66
CA TYR A 842 0.65 1.41 -42.63
C TYR A 842 0.14 -0.03 -42.77
N ARG A 843 -0.22 -0.44 -43.98
CA ARG A 843 -0.58 -1.84 -44.25
C ARG A 843 0.69 -2.68 -44.35
N GLN A 844 0.72 -3.82 -43.67
CA GLN A 844 1.85 -4.75 -43.63
C GLN A 844 1.35 -6.20 -43.75
N SER A 845 2.21 -7.10 -44.22
CA SER A 845 2.01 -8.54 -44.21
C SER A 845 3.37 -9.21 -44.01
N LEU A 846 3.43 -10.25 -43.17
CA LEU A 846 4.68 -10.90 -42.81
C LEU A 846 4.67 -12.38 -43.22
N GLU A 847 5.71 -12.79 -43.95
CA GLU A 847 5.93 -14.16 -44.42
C GLU A 847 7.07 -14.86 -43.64
N GLN A 848 7.42 -14.33 -42.46
CA GLN A 848 8.42 -14.92 -41.58
C GLN A 848 7.82 -15.06 -40.19
N SER A 849 7.78 -16.30 -39.70
CA SER A 849 7.35 -16.60 -38.33
C SER A 849 8.35 -16.07 -37.31
N GLY A 850 7.87 -15.72 -36.12
CA GLY A 850 8.71 -15.25 -35.02
C GLY A 850 8.29 -13.87 -34.51
N ILE A 851 9.13 -13.29 -33.67
CA ILE A 851 8.89 -11.99 -33.04
C ILE A 851 9.49 -10.91 -33.95
N HIS A 852 8.67 -9.92 -34.30
CA HIS A 852 9.08 -8.76 -35.07
C HIS A 852 8.89 -7.49 -34.23
N VAL A 853 9.94 -6.69 -34.11
CA VAL A 853 9.92 -5.42 -33.38
C VAL A 853 9.82 -4.30 -34.39
N TYR A 854 8.75 -3.51 -34.34
CA TYR A 854 8.62 -2.29 -35.12
C TYR A 854 8.99 -1.08 -34.26
N GLN A 855 9.54 -0.06 -34.92
CA GLN A 855 9.81 1.23 -34.31
C GLN A 855 9.29 2.34 -35.23
N ALA A 856 8.55 3.28 -34.66
CA ALA A 856 8.20 4.55 -35.28
C ALA A 856 9.08 5.65 -34.69
N ALA A 857 9.62 6.54 -35.52
CA ALA A 857 10.38 7.70 -35.10
C ALA A 857 9.89 8.93 -35.88
N LEU A 858 9.60 10.02 -35.18
CA LEU A 858 9.10 11.26 -35.75
C LEU A 858 10.13 12.36 -35.56
N ASP A 859 10.50 13.04 -36.63
CA ASP A 859 11.48 14.13 -36.60
C ASP A 859 10.76 15.44 -36.93
N VAL A 860 10.79 16.41 -36.01
CA VAL A 860 10.02 17.66 -36.08
C VAL A 860 10.91 18.83 -35.67
N ASP A 861 10.98 19.84 -36.54
CA ASP A 861 11.74 21.05 -36.25
C ASP A 861 11.08 21.85 -35.10
N GLY A 862 11.88 22.17 -34.07
CA GLY A 862 11.47 22.99 -32.93
C GLY A 862 10.87 22.25 -31.74
N ASP A 863 10.81 20.92 -31.79
CA ASP A 863 10.49 20.08 -30.63
C ASP A 863 11.64 20.09 -29.60
N THR A 864 11.32 20.14 -28.30
CA THR A 864 12.37 20.26 -27.27
C THR A 864 12.77 18.94 -26.62
N ILE A 865 12.02 17.85 -26.83
CA ILE A 865 12.24 16.54 -26.18
C ILE A 865 12.25 15.41 -27.23
N GLU A 866 13.36 15.24 -27.93
CA GLU A 866 13.49 14.23 -28.99
C GLU A 866 13.26 12.78 -28.52
N GLU A 867 13.53 12.48 -27.23
CA GLU A 867 13.41 11.13 -26.69
C GLU A 867 11.97 10.60 -26.70
N ASN A 868 10.97 11.48 -26.65
CA ASN A 868 9.56 11.10 -26.62
C ASN A 868 8.98 10.89 -28.04
N ASN A 869 9.77 11.15 -29.09
CA ASN A 869 9.36 11.05 -30.49
C ASN A 869 9.57 9.65 -31.08
N ARG A 870 9.72 8.63 -30.23
CA ARG A 870 9.92 7.24 -30.65
C ARG A 870 8.97 6.31 -29.93
N ALA A 871 8.33 5.43 -30.67
CA ALA A 871 7.52 4.36 -30.11
C ALA A 871 7.93 2.99 -30.67
N LEU A 872 7.90 1.99 -29.80
CA LEU A 872 8.16 0.59 -30.15
C LEU A 872 6.86 -0.21 -30.10
N GLY A 873 6.73 -1.16 -31.01
CA GLY A 873 5.67 -2.14 -31.00
C GLY A 873 6.24 -3.52 -31.31
N THR A 874 5.69 -4.56 -30.70
CA THR A 874 6.12 -5.94 -30.96
C THR A 874 4.94 -6.75 -31.48
N LEU A 875 5.21 -7.57 -32.50
CA LEU A 875 4.24 -8.42 -33.15
C LEU A 875 4.78 -9.84 -33.23
N VAL A 876 3.97 -10.82 -32.85
CA VAL A 876 4.28 -12.24 -33.03
C VAL A 876 3.59 -12.75 -34.29
N VAL A 877 4.38 -13.30 -35.22
CA VAL A 877 3.84 -14.00 -36.40
C VAL A 877 3.82 -15.48 -36.08
N ARG A 878 2.60 -16.04 -35.96
CA ARG A 878 2.44 -17.48 -35.79
C ARG A 878 2.90 -18.19 -37.07
N GLY A 879 3.65 -19.28 -36.90
CA GLY A 879 4.05 -20.16 -37.99
C GLY A 879 2.84 -20.73 -38.74
N ARG A 880 3.12 -21.42 -39.85
CA ARG A 880 2.08 -22.14 -40.59
C ARG A 880 1.42 -23.17 -39.65
N PRO A 881 0.08 -23.29 -39.64
CA PRO A 881 -0.58 -24.27 -38.81
C PRO A 881 -0.09 -25.67 -39.16
N GLN A 882 0.29 -26.45 -38.14
CA GLN A 882 0.75 -27.83 -38.30
C GLN A 882 -0.43 -28.76 -38.04
N VAL A 883 -0.87 -29.50 -39.06
CA VAL A 883 -2.03 -30.40 -38.95
C VAL A 883 -1.60 -31.84 -39.17
N LEU A 884 -2.01 -32.72 -38.25
CA LEU A 884 -1.87 -34.16 -38.42
C LEU A 884 -3.11 -34.70 -39.13
N LEU A 885 -2.96 -35.27 -40.32
CA LEU A 885 -4.03 -35.91 -41.07
C LEU A 885 -3.87 -37.43 -40.97
N ALA A 886 -4.81 -38.09 -40.30
CA ALA A 886 -4.91 -39.54 -40.28
C ALA A 886 -5.95 -40.01 -41.31
N GLU A 887 -5.52 -40.82 -42.26
CA GLU A 887 -6.37 -41.37 -43.33
C GLU A 887 -5.82 -42.74 -43.76
N LYS A 888 -6.71 -43.65 -44.16
CA LYS A 888 -6.38 -44.98 -44.68
C LYS A 888 -5.98 -44.92 -46.15
N ASP A 889 -6.73 -44.17 -46.96
CA ASP A 889 -6.47 -44.05 -48.40
C ASP A 889 -5.45 -42.94 -48.69
N ARG A 890 -4.25 -43.34 -49.10
CA ARG A 890 -3.16 -42.40 -49.42
C ARG A 890 -3.53 -41.42 -50.54
N SER A 891 -4.37 -41.80 -51.49
CA SER A 891 -4.79 -40.92 -52.59
C SER A 891 -5.72 -39.80 -52.10
N GLN A 892 -6.70 -40.16 -51.26
CA GLN A 892 -7.61 -39.20 -50.62
C GLN A 892 -6.86 -38.30 -49.63
N ALA A 893 -5.94 -38.89 -48.86
CA ALA A 893 -5.09 -38.16 -47.93
C ALA A 893 -4.23 -37.11 -48.66
N GLN A 894 -3.67 -37.45 -49.82
CA GLN A 894 -2.87 -36.52 -50.63
C GLN A 894 -3.72 -35.41 -51.24
N ALA A 895 -4.94 -35.69 -51.71
CA ALA A 895 -5.85 -34.68 -52.23
C ALA A 895 -6.23 -33.65 -51.17
N LEU A 896 -6.62 -34.11 -49.97
CA LEU A 896 -6.95 -33.24 -48.84
C LEU A 896 -5.71 -32.48 -48.33
N ALA A 897 -4.56 -33.15 -48.21
CA ALA A 897 -3.31 -32.51 -47.83
C ALA A 897 -2.86 -31.44 -48.84
N ALA A 898 -3.04 -31.67 -50.15
CA ALA A 898 -2.72 -30.68 -51.18
C ALA A 898 -3.65 -29.44 -51.09
N ALA A 899 -4.94 -29.65 -50.86
CA ALA A 899 -5.90 -28.57 -50.65
C ALA A 899 -5.53 -27.74 -49.41
N LEU A 900 -5.20 -28.39 -48.29
CA LEU A 900 -4.78 -27.70 -47.06
C LEU A 900 -3.44 -26.96 -47.24
N ARG A 901 -2.45 -27.57 -47.90
CA ARG A 901 -1.16 -26.92 -48.20
C ARG A 901 -1.30 -25.70 -49.10
N SER A 902 -2.28 -25.69 -50.01
CA SER A 902 -2.59 -24.50 -50.83
C SER A 902 -3.08 -23.30 -50.00
N GLN A 903 -3.57 -23.56 -48.78
CA GLN A 903 -3.99 -22.56 -47.80
C GLN A 903 -2.92 -22.27 -46.73
N HIS A 904 -1.65 -22.59 -47.02
CA HIS A 904 -0.50 -22.39 -46.13
C HIS A 904 -0.58 -23.20 -44.82
N VAL A 905 -1.24 -24.37 -44.83
CA VAL A 905 -1.26 -25.33 -43.73
C VAL A 905 -0.23 -26.43 -43.97
N ASP A 906 0.67 -26.64 -43.01
CA ASP A 906 1.64 -27.73 -43.08
C ASP A 906 0.96 -29.02 -42.60
N VAL A 907 0.75 -29.96 -43.52
CA VAL A 907 0.06 -31.22 -43.24
C VAL A 907 1.04 -32.39 -43.18
N THR A 908 1.05 -33.09 -42.04
CA THR A 908 1.69 -34.38 -41.86
C THR A 908 0.66 -35.48 -42.02
N VAL A 909 0.83 -36.33 -43.02
CA VAL A 909 -0.09 -37.44 -43.29
C VAL A 909 0.42 -38.71 -42.62
N VAL A 910 -0.44 -39.36 -41.84
CA VAL A 910 -0.14 -40.61 -41.13
C VAL A 910 -1.27 -41.63 -41.30
N GLU A 911 -0.95 -42.89 -41.08
CA GLU A 911 -1.96 -43.95 -40.89
C GLU A 911 -2.44 -43.94 -39.43
N ALA A 912 -3.62 -44.50 -39.16
CA ALA A 912 -4.28 -44.43 -37.85
C ALA A 912 -3.44 -45.02 -36.69
N ASP A 913 -2.64 -46.04 -36.96
CA ASP A 913 -1.75 -46.70 -35.99
C ASP A 913 -0.51 -45.84 -35.64
N LYS A 914 -0.17 -44.88 -36.50
CA LYS A 914 0.96 -43.94 -36.36
C LYS A 914 0.59 -42.62 -35.70
N ILE A 915 -0.67 -42.42 -35.33
CA ILE A 915 -1.07 -41.28 -34.49
C ILE A 915 -0.28 -41.35 -33.17
N PRO A 916 0.37 -40.24 -32.73
CA PRO A 916 1.16 -40.23 -31.50
C PRO A 916 0.40 -40.80 -30.31
N LYS A 917 1.09 -41.64 -29.51
CA LYS A 917 0.50 -42.35 -28.37
C LYS A 917 0.57 -41.55 -27.08
N ASP A 918 1.26 -40.42 -27.10
CA ASP A 918 1.57 -39.55 -25.97
C ASP A 918 1.13 -38.11 -26.27
N MET A 919 0.80 -37.36 -25.20
CA MET A 919 0.32 -35.98 -25.33
C MET A 919 1.38 -35.06 -25.95
N ALA A 920 2.66 -35.24 -25.62
CA ALA A 920 3.75 -34.44 -26.15
C ALA A 920 3.88 -34.57 -27.68
N GLY A 921 3.53 -35.73 -28.24
CA GLY A 921 3.50 -35.95 -29.69
C GLY A 921 2.33 -35.26 -30.37
N LEU A 922 1.15 -35.21 -29.73
CA LEU A 922 -0.04 -34.51 -30.25
C LEU A 922 0.11 -32.99 -30.16
N GLN A 923 0.74 -32.47 -29.10
CA GLN A 923 1.00 -31.03 -28.89
C GLN A 923 1.90 -30.39 -29.96
N LYS A 924 2.57 -31.17 -30.81
CA LYS A 924 3.34 -30.66 -31.95
C LYS A 924 2.46 -30.11 -33.07
N TYR A 925 1.18 -30.47 -33.07
CA TYR A 925 0.21 -30.10 -34.08
C TYR A 925 -0.83 -29.14 -33.48
N ASP A 926 -1.29 -28.18 -34.28
CA ASP A 926 -2.40 -27.27 -33.96
C ASP A 926 -3.77 -27.94 -34.15
N GLY A 927 -3.83 -29.02 -34.93
CA GLY A 927 -5.04 -29.82 -35.07
C GLY A 927 -4.81 -31.23 -35.63
N LEU A 928 -5.80 -32.09 -35.38
CA LEU A 928 -5.88 -33.47 -35.85
C LEU A 928 -7.10 -33.63 -36.76
N ILE A 929 -6.90 -34.21 -37.94
CA ILE A 929 -7.97 -34.61 -38.86
C ILE A 929 -8.04 -36.13 -38.86
N LEU A 930 -9.16 -36.69 -38.42
CA LEU A 930 -9.50 -38.10 -38.58
C LEU A 930 -10.40 -38.24 -39.81
N SER A 931 -9.83 -38.69 -40.92
CA SER A 931 -10.57 -38.88 -42.17
C SER A 931 -10.79 -40.36 -42.42
N ASN A 932 -12.06 -40.78 -42.41
CA ASN A 932 -12.51 -42.15 -42.59
C ASN A 932 -11.76 -43.21 -41.75
N VAL A 933 -11.34 -42.86 -40.52
CA VAL A 933 -10.58 -43.75 -39.63
C VAL A 933 -11.52 -44.52 -38.72
N SER A 934 -11.38 -45.85 -38.64
CA SER A 934 -12.09 -46.69 -37.65
C SER A 934 -11.45 -46.63 -36.26
N SER A 935 -12.28 -46.61 -35.21
CA SER A 935 -11.83 -46.66 -33.81
C SER A 935 -11.04 -47.94 -33.49
N LEU A 936 -11.30 -49.02 -34.21
CA LEU A 936 -10.64 -50.32 -34.03
C LEU A 936 -9.14 -50.30 -34.36
N LYS A 937 -8.67 -49.28 -35.10
CA LYS A 937 -7.26 -49.09 -35.43
C LYS A 937 -6.51 -48.25 -34.39
N MET A 938 -7.20 -47.78 -33.36
CA MET A 938 -6.65 -46.91 -32.32
C MET A 938 -6.80 -47.55 -30.96
N THR A 939 -5.80 -47.39 -30.10
CA THR A 939 -5.90 -47.84 -28.72
C THR A 939 -6.81 -46.91 -27.91
N LYS A 940 -7.44 -47.43 -26.85
CA LYS A 940 -8.22 -46.61 -25.92
C LYS A 940 -7.42 -45.43 -25.38
N LYS A 941 -6.13 -45.65 -25.07
CA LYS A 941 -5.26 -44.59 -24.55
C LYS A 941 -4.97 -43.48 -25.58
N GLN A 942 -4.82 -43.82 -26.86
CA GLN A 942 -4.72 -42.82 -27.93
C GLN A 942 -6.01 -41.99 -28.04
N MET A 943 -7.17 -42.64 -27.96
CA MET A 943 -8.46 -41.95 -27.98
C MET A 943 -8.66 -41.03 -26.77
N GLU A 944 -8.28 -41.47 -25.57
CA GLU A 944 -8.27 -40.63 -24.36
C GLU A 944 -7.36 -39.41 -24.53
N ASN A 945 -6.13 -39.62 -25.03
CA ASN A 945 -5.20 -38.52 -25.24
C ASN A 945 -5.70 -37.52 -26.31
N ILE A 946 -6.42 -37.97 -27.34
CA ILE A 946 -7.03 -37.06 -28.33
C ILE A 946 -8.17 -36.27 -27.70
N ARG A 947 -9.03 -36.92 -26.90
CA ARG A 947 -10.06 -36.22 -26.14
C ARG A 947 -9.46 -35.16 -25.22
N ASP A 948 -8.43 -35.50 -24.47
CA ASP A 948 -7.78 -34.59 -23.53
C ASP A 948 -7.01 -33.48 -24.28
N TYR A 949 -6.46 -33.78 -25.46
CA TYR A 949 -5.85 -32.78 -26.35
C TYR A 949 -6.87 -31.73 -26.80
N VAL A 950 -8.08 -32.15 -27.18
CA VAL A 950 -9.15 -31.23 -27.57
C VAL A 950 -9.70 -30.47 -26.35
N ARG A 951 -10.02 -31.19 -25.27
CA ARG A 951 -10.76 -30.66 -24.13
C ARG A 951 -9.88 -29.85 -23.16
N GLU A 952 -8.68 -30.32 -22.87
CA GLU A 952 -7.80 -29.72 -21.87
C GLU A 952 -6.70 -28.84 -22.49
N GLN A 953 -6.21 -29.21 -23.68
CA GLN A 953 -5.12 -28.47 -24.36
C GLN A 953 -5.63 -27.53 -25.46
N GLY A 954 -6.93 -27.56 -25.79
CA GLY A 954 -7.54 -26.67 -26.79
C GLY A 954 -7.14 -26.98 -28.24
N GLY A 955 -6.66 -28.20 -28.51
CA GLY A 955 -6.30 -28.65 -29.85
C GLY A 955 -7.51 -28.83 -30.77
N GLY A 956 -7.35 -28.53 -32.06
CA GLY A 956 -8.44 -28.73 -33.03
C GLY A 956 -8.65 -30.20 -33.39
N LEU A 957 -9.90 -30.65 -33.45
CA LEU A 957 -10.25 -31.97 -33.99
C LEU A 957 -11.29 -31.81 -35.11
N ILE A 958 -10.97 -32.37 -36.27
CA ILE A 958 -11.90 -32.50 -37.39
C ILE A 958 -12.07 -33.99 -37.66
N MET A 959 -13.32 -34.44 -37.73
CA MET A 959 -13.63 -35.80 -38.13
C MET A 959 -14.42 -35.77 -39.43
N LEU A 960 -13.85 -36.37 -40.48
CA LEU A 960 -14.49 -36.53 -41.78
C LEU A 960 -15.02 -37.97 -41.88
N GLY A 961 -16.33 -38.10 -41.98
CA GLY A 961 -16.98 -39.41 -42.05
C GLY A 961 -16.84 -40.08 -43.41
N GLY A 962 -16.75 -41.41 -43.36
CA GLY A 962 -16.92 -42.31 -44.50
C GLY A 962 -17.47 -43.65 -44.02
N GLU A 963 -17.32 -44.69 -44.83
CA GLU A 963 -17.85 -46.03 -44.57
C GLU A 963 -17.29 -46.69 -43.28
N GLU A 964 -16.10 -46.28 -42.81
CA GLU A 964 -15.43 -46.82 -41.62
C GLU A 964 -15.46 -45.87 -40.41
N SER A 965 -16.32 -44.84 -40.41
CA SER A 965 -16.37 -43.81 -39.36
C SER A 965 -17.69 -43.77 -38.58
N PHE A 966 -17.75 -42.92 -37.55
CA PHE A 966 -18.94 -42.70 -36.71
C PHE A 966 -19.51 -44.01 -36.12
N GLY A 967 -20.81 -44.25 -36.26
CA GLY A 967 -21.50 -45.43 -35.72
C GLY A 967 -20.92 -46.75 -36.26
N LEU A 968 -20.75 -46.87 -37.58
CA LEU A 968 -20.15 -48.06 -38.22
C LEU A 968 -18.65 -48.19 -37.93
N GLY A 969 -17.98 -47.05 -37.69
CA GLY A 969 -16.57 -46.99 -37.31
C GLY A 969 -16.27 -47.39 -35.86
N GLY A 970 -17.27 -47.75 -35.07
CA GLY A 970 -17.11 -48.22 -33.69
C GLY A 970 -16.84 -47.11 -32.67
N TYR A 971 -17.27 -45.88 -32.92
CA TYR A 971 -17.04 -44.75 -32.02
C TYR A 971 -18.08 -44.59 -30.91
N TYR A 972 -19.13 -45.41 -30.89
CA TYR A 972 -20.13 -45.39 -29.82
C TYR A 972 -19.50 -45.72 -28.46
N ARG A 973 -19.74 -44.84 -27.48
CA ARG A 973 -19.18 -44.85 -26.12
C ARG A 973 -17.65 -44.87 -26.09
N THR A 974 -17.02 -44.19 -27.05
CA THR A 974 -15.56 -44.01 -27.06
C THR A 974 -15.17 -42.61 -26.59
N PRO A 975 -13.93 -42.40 -26.09
CA PRO A 975 -13.46 -41.07 -25.71
C PRO A 975 -13.50 -40.05 -26.85
N ILE A 976 -13.46 -40.49 -28.12
CA ILE A 976 -13.58 -39.60 -29.29
C ILE A 976 -15.01 -39.07 -29.44
N GLU A 977 -16.04 -39.87 -29.11
CA GLU A 977 -17.43 -39.38 -29.10
C GLU A 977 -17.61 -38.27 -28.05
N GLU A 978 -16.97 -38.39 -26.88
CA GLU A 978 -16.97 -37.33 -25.84
C GLU A 978 -16.31 -36.02 -26.32
N ALA A 979 -15.41 -36.10 -27.30
CA ALA A 979 -14.71 -34.94 -27.87
C ALA A 979 -15.48 -34.26 -29.01
N LEU A 980 -16.53 -34.88 -29.53
CA LEU A 980 -17.29 -34.40 -30.69
C LEU A 980 -18.66 -33.84 -30.28
N PRO A 981 -19.20 -32.85 -31.01
CA PRO A 981 -20.53 -32.28 -30.71
C PRO A 981 -21.69 -33.17 -31.19
N VAL A 982 -21.43 -34.42 -31.60
CA VAL A 982 -22.41 -35.35 -32.17
C VAL A 982 -22.36 -36.71 -31.46
N THR A 983 -23.52 -37.33 -31.30
CA THR A 983 -23.65 -38.67 -30.71
C THR A 983 -23.61 -39.75 -31.80
N MET A 984 -22.91 -40.85 -31.54
CA MET A 984 -22.77 -42.00 -32.44
C MET A 984 -23.89 -43.05 -32.25
N GLU A 985 -24.89 -42.73 -31.42
CA GLU A 985 -26.11 -43.52 -31.26
C GLU A 985 -26.94 -43.48 -32.54
N VAL A 986 -27.20 -44.64 -33.13
CA VAL A 986 -28.10 -44.77 -34.28
C VAL A 986 -29.54 -44.63 -33.79
N LYS A 987 -30.09 -43.41 -33.88
CA LYS A 987 -31.49 -43.15 -33.55
C LYS A 987 -32.38 -43.65 -34.70
N GLN A 988 -33.03 -44.80 -34.53
CA GLN A 988 -34.12 -45.19 -35.43
C GLN A 988 -35.26 -44.20 -35.27
N LYS A 989 -35.54 -43.41 -36.30
CA LYS A 989 -36.69 -42.52 -36.34
C LYS A 989 -37.93 -43.39 -36.49
N LEU A 990 -38.62 -43.69 -35.38
CA LEU A 990 -39.96 -44.25 -35.44
C LEU A 990 -40.87 -43.14 -35.99
N GLU A 991 -41.18 -43.17 -37.28
CA GLU A 991 -42.28 -42.38 -37.83
C GLU A 991 -43.58 -42.96 -37.28
N ILE A 992 -44.08 -42.38 -36.19
CA ILE A 992 -45.44 -42.64 -35.74
C ILE A 992 -46.33 -41.78 -36.66
N PRO A 993 -47.16 -42.38 -37.55
CA PRO A 993 -48.05 -41.59 -38.39
C PRO A 993 -49.01 -40.79 -37.51
N SER A 994 -49.32 -39.56 -37.91
CA SER A 994 -50.29 -38.70 -37.23
C SER A 994 -51.67 -39.35 -37.26
N LEU A 995 -52.12 -39.89 -36.13
CA LEU A 995 -53.45 -40.45 -35.94
C LEU A 995 -54.41 -39.35 -35.51
N ALA A 996 -55.42 -39.04 -36.33
CA ALA A 996 -56.54 -38.21 -35.89
C ALA A 996 -57.59 -39.10 -35.22
N VAL A 997 -57.70 -39.00 -33.90
CA VAL A 997 -58.70 -39.73 -33.10
C VAL A 997 -59.87 -38.81 -32.82
N VAL A 998 -61.07 -39.19 -33.27
CA VAL A 998 -62.33 -38.53 -32.89
C VAL A 998 -62.97 -39.35 -31.77
N LEU A 999 -62.90 -38.82 -30.55
CA LEU A 999 -63.58 -39.40 -29.39
C LEU A 999 -65.01 -38.87 -29.32
N SER A 1000 -65.98 -39.73 -29.63
CA SER A 1000 -67.40 -39.44 -29.45
C SER A 1000 -67.87 -39.97 -28.10
N ILE A 1001 -67.93 -39.08 -27.10
CA ILE A 1001 -68.37 -39.42 -25.74
C ILE A 1001 -69.88 -39.24 -25.65
N ASP A 1002 -70.60 -40.31 -25.30
CA ASP A 1002 -72.04 -40.25 -25.07
C ASP A 1002 -72.37 -39.37 -23.84
N ARG A 1003 -73.36 -38.49 -23.98
CA ARG A 1003 -73.88 -37.60 -22.92
C ARG A 1003 -75.36 -37.87 -22.64
N SER A 1004 -75.85 -39.06 -22.95
CA SER A 1004 -77.20 -39.51 -22.63
C SER A 1004 -77.47 -39.48 -21.12
N GLY A 1005 -78.75 -39.38 -20.72
CA GLY A 1005 -79.13 -39.24 -19.31
C GLY A 1005 -78.63 -40.35 -18.39
N SER A 1006 -78.35 -41.56 -18.91
CA SER A 1006 -77.74 -42.66 -18.16
C SER A 1006 -76.27 -42.42 -17.79
N MET A 1007 -75.58 -41.49 -18.46
CA MET A 1007 -74.19 -41.13 -18.15
C MET A 1007 -74.08 -40.24 -16.91
N ALA A 1008 -75.19 -39.61 -16.49
CA ALA A 1008 -75.29 -38.83 -15.25
C ALA A 1008 -75.55 -39.70 -14.00
N MET A 1009 -75.72 -41.02 -14.15
CA MET A 1009 -75.81 -41.92 -13.00
C MET A 1009 -74.45 -42.07 -12.32
N THR A 1010 -74.43 -41.86 -11.01
CA THR A 1010 -73.32 -42.22 -10.12
C THR A 1010 -73.18 -43.73 -10.06
N THR A 1011 -71.96 -44.23 -10.28
CA THR A 1011 -71.62 -45.63 -10.02
C THR A 1011 -71.51 -45.87 -8.52
N GLY A 1012 -71.82 -47.10 -8.10
CA GLY A 1012 -72.26 -47.46 -6.74
C GLY A 1012 -71.32 -47.22 -5.56
N ASP A 1013 -70.20 -46.52 -5.73
CA ASP A 1013 -69.42 -45.94 -4.64
C ASP A 1013 -68.73 -44.66 -5.13
N GLU A 1014 -68.89 -43.58 -4.35
CA GLU A 1014 -68.38 -42.21 -4.55
C GLU A 1014 -69.02 -41.35 -5.66
N LYS A 1015 -68.99 -40.02 -5.45
CA LYS A 1015 -69.69 -38.95 -6.22
C LYS A 1015 -69.15 -38.76 -7.66
N VAL A 1016 -68.84 -39.84 -8.36
CA VAL A 1016 -68.29 -39.84 -9.71
C VAL A 1016 -69.34 -40.38 -10.66
N THR A 1017 -69.69 -39.60 -11.69
CA THR A 1017 -70.65 -40.05 -12.70
C THR A 1017 -69.96 -40.93 -13.74
N LYS A 1018 -70.71 -41.79 -14.44
CA LYS A 1018 -70.16 -42.54 -15.58
C LYS A 1018 -69.54 -41.63 -16.64
N LEU A 1019 -70.04 -40.39 -16.76
CA LEU A 1019 -69.48 -39.38 -17.63
C LEU A 1019 -68.09 -38.91 -17.18
N ASP A 1020 -67.82 -38.87 -15.87
CA ASP A 1020 -66.52 -38.44 -15.36
C ASP A 1020 -65.47 -39.53 -15.55
N ILE A 1021 -65.83 -40.81 -15.38
CA ILE A 1021 -64.98 -41.96 -15.73
C ILE A 1021 -64.68 -41.96 -17.25
N ALA A 1022 -65.68 -41.65 -18.08
CA ALA A 1022 -65.50 -41.59 -19.53
C ALA A 1022 -64.57 -40.45 -19.98
N LYS A 1023 -64.47 -39.35 -19.22
CA LYS A 1023 -63.50 -38.26 -19.47
C LYS A 1023 -62.09 -38.62 -19.01
N GLU A 1024 -61.95 -39.47 -18.00
CA GLU A 1024 -60.64 -39.88 -17.48
C GLU A 1024 -59.99 -40.94 -18.36
N ALA A 1025 -60.80 -41.73 -19.09
CA ALA A 1025 -60.34 -42.72 -20.06
C ALA A 1025 -60.01 -42.15 -21.46
N SER A 1026 -60.35 -40.88 -21.73
CA SER A 1026 -60.08 -40.16 -22.98
C SER A 1026 -58.87 -39.25 -22.86
#